data_AF-A0AA37BUB0-F1
#
_entry.id   AF-A0AA37BUB0-F1
#
_cell.length_a   1.000
_cell.length_b   1.000
_cell.length_c   1.000
_cell.angle_alpha   90.00
_cell.angle_beta   90.00
_cell.angle_gamma   90.00
#
_symmetry.space_group_name_H-M   'P 1'
#
loop_
_entity.id
_entity.type
_entity.pdbx_description
1 polymer ?
#
loop_
_entity_poly.entity_id
_entity_poly.type
_entity_poly.pdbx_seq_one_letter_code
_entity_poly.pdbx_strand_id
1 'polypeptide(L)'
;MPTPRSRPAAAVVLAAALAAVSLGPAASPASAATVPVGAGSYSDTRPPGTTGPTTNTGAPVTPKVTEAAKDKPVPTNDWWSSLAFQRYDDNPYSTPMYGHPLTYQAVSGGLELGYPTSPTVVGEGRQYEYAHKADLTLGLSGLNSPDTKADDWSDWTVTPYWSDGDRTLRATIGHGMPFVYAEGEGGDARVTTAGTPDVFADDGNVVGITVAGHHYALFAPTGSDWNVSGTDITAGLGDKDYFSVAVLPSTDALETYRKYAFSFVTGSQVDWNSSGGTVGATYELTTEAKEGTERGTLQALYRHQWMHTTDALTPYTYVSPRGTMKVREGTSFTTSQKAAPVLPGLPGNDAVDTDRLRGYLAEVADSSDPFSGASDTYWTGKALGKLAQLVPLADQIGETATRDKLVGLLQDRLEEWFTAGGASEFSYDTDWKTLTGYPASYGSDSELNDHHFHYGYYVYAAAIVAQYDADWAADSAWGGMVKTLIRDTANPSRTDDAFPFLRGFDVYAGHSWASGHQGFAAGNNQESSSESTNLSAALVLWGSATGDSELRDLGSYLLATEGESIAQYWFDADEEVFPGDFGHDTVGMVWGSGGAYSTWWTANPEEIHGINVLPVTAGGSLHLGGHKDAIRRNIAEMERENGGPAEEWRDILWEFESLADPGAAKAKWDAGNAGYTPEAGESKAHTYHWLTTLDTLGAPAPSITADHPTSAVFSKDGTRTYAAHNHGSDPLTVTFSDGHELTVPARSTATGTG
;
A
#
# COMPACT_ATOMS: atom_id res chain seq x y z
N MET A 1 23.13 15.38 81.62
CA MET A 1 24.50 15.56 81.06
C MET A 1 25.49 14.99 82.07
N PRO A 2 26.62 14.39 81.66
CA PRO A 2 27.17 14.30 80.30
C PRO A 2 27.40 12.87 79.77
N THR A 3 27.37 12.80 78.45
CA THR A 3 27.89 11.80 77.49
C THR A 3 29.44 11.88 77.38
N PRO A 4 30.15 11.25 76.42
CA PRO A 4 29.91 10.05 75.56
C PRO A 4 31.15 9.12 75.41
N ARG A 5 30.99 8.12 74.51
CA ARG A 5 31.94 7.55 73.51
C ARG A 5 32.32 6.08 73.78
N SER A 6 32.56 5.21 72.79
CA SER A 6 32.10 5.00 71.40
C SER A 6 32.60 3.61 70.97
N ARG A 7 31.77 2.86 70.24
CA ARG A 7 31.96 1.67 69.35
C ARG A 7 33.39 1.44 68.75
N PRO A 8 33.79 0.22 68.27
CA PRO A 8 32.95 -0.60 67.35
C PRO A 8 33.13 -2.15 67.26
N ALA A 9 32.13 -2.73 66.58
CA ALA A 9 32.14 -3.79 65.54
C ALA A 9 32.36 -5.30 65.83
N ALA A 10 31.45 -6.04 65.17
CA ALA A 10 31.51 -7.38 64.58
C ALA A 10 31.04 -8.61 65.39
N ALA A 11 30.56 -9.61 64.62
CA ALA A 11 30.06 -10.95 64.96
C ALA A 11 28.52 -11.05 65.20
N VAL A 12 27.74 -12.05 64.77
CA VAL A 12 27.99 -13.37 64.15
C VAL A 12 26.60 -14.01 63.82
N VAL A 13 26.50 -14.74 62.70
CA VAL A 13 25.89 -16.08 62.47
C VAL A 13 24.46 -16.41 62.97
N LEU A 14 23.60 -16.73 61.98
CA LEU A 14 22.70 -17.91 61.83
C LEU A 14 21.53 -18.14 62.79
N ALA A 15 20.33 -18.24 62.22
CA ALA A 15 19.34 -19.26 62.59
C ALA A 15 18.33 -19.47 61.46
N ALA A 16 18.33 -20.67 60.87
CA ALA A 16 17.29 -21.19 60.01
C ALA A 16 16.30 -22.02 60.84
N ALA A 17 15.00 -21.79 60.66
CA ALA A 17 14.00 -22.81 60.30
C ALA A 17 12.54 -22.34 60.58
N LEU A 18 11.66 -22.79 59.68
CA LEU A 18 10.18 -22.81 59.70
C LEU A 18 9.40 -21.55 59.26
N ALA A 19 9.07 -21.51 57.98
CA ALA A 19 7.67 -21.38 57.55
C ALA A 19 7.50 -22.07 56.19
N ALA A 20 6.91 -23.27 56.20
CA ALA A 20 6.43 -23.94 55.01
C ALA A 20 5.19 -23.20 54.50
N VAL A 21 5.31 -22.51 53.38
CA VAL A 21 4.19 -22.06 52.56
C VAL A 21 4.13 -22.97 51.35
N SER A 22 2.96 -23.53 51.13
CA SER A 22 2.57 -24.32 49.97
C SER A 22 2.84 -23.55 48.68
N LEU A 23 3.97 -23.84 48.03
CA LEU A 23 4.15 -23.59 46.61
C LEU A 23 3.39 -24.69 45.88
N GLY A 24 2.20 -24.37 45.38
CA GLY A 24 1.59 -25.18 44.32
C GLY A 24 2.55 -25.24 43.12
N PRO A 25 2.47 -26.27 42.27
CA PRO A 25 3.27 -26.30 41.05
C PRO A 25 3.04 -24.98 40.32
N ALA A 26 4.13 -24.25 40.04
CA ALA A 26 4.08 -23.13 39.13
C ALA A 26 3.40 -23.64 37.86
N ALA A 27 2.30 -22.99 37.46
CA ALA A 27 1.67 -23.29 36.19
C ALA A 27 2.77 -23.21 35.12
N SER A 28 3.01 -24.31 34.40
CA SER A 28 3.81 -24.25 33.19
C SER A 28 3.26 -23.12 32.32
N PRO A 29 4.10 -22.27 31.71
CA PRO A 29 3.61 -21.32 30.73
C PRO A 29 2.76 -22.09 29.72
N ALA A 30 1.56 -21.59 29.45
CA ALA A 30 0.69 -22.19 28.44
C ALA A 30 1.50 -22.28 27.13
N SER A 31 1.61 -23.47 26.57
CA SER A 31 2.22 -23.65 25.26
C SER A 31 1.36 -22.91 24.24
N ALA A 32 1.98 -22.23 23.27
CA ALA A 32 1.27 -21.62 22.14
C ALA A 32 0.29 -22.61 21.55
N ALA A 33 -0.97 -22.21 21.33
CA ALA A 33 -1.91 -23.07 20.64
C ALA A 33 -1.69 -22.91 19.14
N THR A 34 -1.45 -24.05 18.48
CA THR A 34 -1.42 -24.12 17.02
C THR A 34 -2.86 -24.07 16.49
N VAL A 35 -3.16 -23.09 15.65
CA VAL A 35 -4.45 -22.96 14.97
C VAL A 35 -4.35 -23.63 13.59
N PRO A 36 -5.04 -24.78 13.38
CA PRO A 36 -4.95 -25.49 12.11
C PRO A 36 -5.68 -24.77 10.97
N VAL A 37 -5.09 -24.77 9.79
CA VAL A 37 -5.66 -24.24 8.55
C VAL A 37 -5.30 -25.19 7.40
N GLY A 38 -6.26 -26.03 7.01
CA GLY A 38 -5.98 -27.11 6.05
C GLY A 38 -4.93 -28.08 6.59
N ALA A 39 -3.87 -28.32 5.84
CA ALA A 39 -2.70 -29.10 6.24
C ALA A 39 -1.67 -28.30 7.06
N GLY A 40 -1.76 -26.96 7.05
CA GLY A 40 -0.88 -26.07 7.78
C GLY A 40 -1.46 -25.57 9.11
N SER A 41 -0.76 -24.61 9.71
CA SER A 41 -1.18 -23.92 10.93
C SER A 41 -0.39 -22.64 11.19
N TYR A 42 -0.97 -21.72 11.96
CA TYR A 42 -0.26 -20.59 12.57
C TYR A 42 -0.33 -20.67 14.11
N SER A 43 0.57 -19.97 14.80
CA SER A 43 0.56 -19.86 16.26
C SER A 43 -0.37 -18.73 16.72
N ASP A 44 -1.13 -18.93 17.80
CA ASP A 44 -1.99 -17.89 18.41
C ASP A 44 -1.24 -16.94 19.37
N THR A 45 0.04 -17.22 19.57
CA THR A 45 0.92 -16.47 20.46
C THR A 45 2.31 -16.38 19.83
N ARG A 46 2.93 -15.21 19.95
CA ARG A 46 4.22 -14.94 19.34
C ARG A 46 5.30 -15.92 19.84
N PRO A 47 6.24 -16.34 18.97
CA PRO A 47 7.32 -17.23 19.37
C PRO A 47 8.18 -16.63 20.51
N PRO A 48 8.72 -17.44 21.43
CA PRO A 48 9.52 -16.92 22.54
C PRO A 48 10.74 -16.13 22.07
N GLY A 49 10.91 -14.92 22.59
CA GLY A 49 12.06 -14.06 22.28
C GLY A 49 11.90 -13.18 21.05
N THR A 50 10.72 -13.20 20.40
CA THR A 50 10.38 -12.27 19.32
C THR A 50 9.64 -11.03 19.84
N THR A 51 9.56 -10.01 18.98
CA THR A 51 8.92 -8.73 19.25
C THR A 51 7.60 -8.66 18.48
N GLY A 52 6.62 -7.92 18.98
CA GLY A 52 5.43 -7.51 18.22
C GLY A 52 5.38 -6.00 18.11
N PRO A 53 4.24 -5.38 17.78
CA PRO A 53 4.15 -3.93 17.60
C PRO A 53 4.66 -3.14 18.82
N THR A 54 5.57 -2.18 18.57
CA THR A 54 6.19 -1.36 19.62
C THR A 54 6.35 0.11 19.25
N THR A 55 6.47 0.96 20.27
CA THR A 55 6.95 2.34 20.13
C THR A 55 8.40 2.39 19.63
N ASN A 56 8.88 3.58 19.26
CA ASN A 56 10.27 3.81 18.87
C ASN A 56 11.30 3.53 19.99
N THR A 57 10.84 3.34 21.22
CA THR A 57 11.65 2.96 22.38
C THR A 57 11.54 1.48 22.73
N GLY A 58 10.75 0.70 21.97
CA GLY A 58 10.55 -0.74 22.17
C GLY A 58 9.46 -1.11 23.18
N ALA A 59 8.63 -0.16 23.61
CA ALA A 59 7.49 -0.45 24.49
C ALA A 59 6.34 -1.08 23.67
N PRO A 60 5.69 -2.17 24.13
CA PRO A 60 4.55 -2.76 23.43
C PRO A 60 3.41 -1.77 23.25
N VAL A 61 2.78 -1.79 22.06
CA VAL A 61 1.61 -0.95 21.76
C VAL A 61 0.43 -1.81 21.32
N THR A 62 -0.76 -1.31 21.63
CA THR A 62 -2.05 -1.85 21.18
C THR A 62 -2.80 -0.76 20.40
N PRO A 63 -3.77 -1.10 19.55
CA PRO A 63 -4.57 -0.11 18.84
C PRO A 63 -5.21 0.95 19.75
N LYS A 64 -5.05 2.22 19.39
CA LYS A 64 -5.74 3.36 20.01
C LYS A 64 -7.11 3.57 19.39
N VAL A 65 -8.04 2.72 19.78
CA VAL A 65 -9.45 2.76 19.35
C VAL A 65 -10.38 3.03 20.52
N THR A 66 -11.58 3.56 20.24
CA THR A 66 -12.62 3.70 21.26
C THR A 66 -13.28 2.36 21.59
N GLU A 67 -14.08 2.32 22.65
CA GLU A 67 -14.84 1.12 23.03
C GLU A 67 -15.80 0.66 21.92
N ALA A 68 -16.29 1.58 21.09
CA ALA A 68 -17.18 1.28 19.97
C ALA A 68 -16.48 0.52 18.84
N ALA A 69 -15.17 0.72 18.67
CA ALA A 69 -14.37 0.15 17.59
C ALA A 69 -13.42 -0.98 18.04
N LYS A 70 -13.39 -1.34 19.33
CA LYS A 70 -12.43 -2.31 19.90
C LYS A 70 -12.42 -3.70 19.24
N ASP A 71 -13.55 -4.12 18.67
CA ASP A 71 -13.72 -5.44 18.05
C ASP A 71 -13.60 -5.38 16.53
N LYS A 72 -13.46 -4.19 15.94
CA LYS A 72 -13.30 -3.98 14.50
C LYS A 72 -11.81 -4.05 14.15
N PRO A 73 -11.37 -4.91 13.21
CA PRO A 73 -9.98 -4.93 12.78
C PRO A 73 -9.56 -3.56 12.25
N VAL A 74 -8.63 -2.92 12.94
CA VAL A 74 -8.14 -1.59 12.58
C VAL A 74 -7.16 -1.71 11.41
N PRO A 75 -7.32 -0.91 10.35
CA PRO A 75 -6.31 -0.78 9.31
C PRO A 75 -4.99 -0.28 9.92
N THR A 76 -3.91 -0.94 9.51
CA THR A 76 -2.53 -0.45 9.61
C THR A 76 -2.09 -0.15 8.19
N ASN A 77 -0.94 0.48 7.97
CA ASN A 77 -0.47 0.74 6.59
C ASN A 77 -1.45 1.64 5.81
N ASP A 78 -1.90 2.71 6.46
CA ASP A 78 -2.88 3.65 5.93
C ASP A 78 -2.40 5.10 6.16
N TRP A 79 -2.98 6.07 5.46
CA TRP A 79 -2.60 7.49 5.54
C TRP A 79 -2.87 8.11 6.92
N TRP A 80 -3.68 7.45 7.74
CA TRP A 80 -4.10 7.88 9.07
C TRP A 80 -3.64 6.94 10.21
N SER A 81 -2.82 5.91 9.93
CA SER A 81 -2.48 4.89 10.92
C SER A 81 -1.84 5.43 12.20
N SER A 82 -1.22 6.62 12.19
CA SER A 82 -0.64 7.22 13.40
C SER A 82 -1.67 7.58 14.48
N LEU A 83 -2.97 7.67 14.13
CA LEU A 83 -4.05 7.80 15.10
C LEU A 83 -4.20 6.54 15.96
N ALA A 84 -4.16 5.37 15.31
CA ALA A 84 -4.36 4.07 15.92
C ALA A 84 -3.05 3.47 16.46
N PHE A 85 -1.91 3.81 15.86
CA PHE A 85 -0.58 3.34 16.24
C PHE A 85 0.24 4.46 16.88
N GLN A 86 0.39 4.42 18.19
CA GLN A 86 1.26 5.35 18.91
C GLN A 86 2.73 4.97 18.75
N ARG A 87 3.39 5.50 17.71
CA ARG A 87 4.82 5.25 17.50
C ARG A 87 5.71 5.91 18.56
N TYR A 88 5.33 7.07 19.08
CA TYR A 88 6.14 7.88 19.99
C TYR A 88 5.46 8.04 21.35
N ASP A 89 6.19 7.76 22.44
CA ASP A 89 5.67 7.83 23.81
C ASP A 89 5.18 9.24 24.19
N ASP A 90 5.80 10.28 23.63
CA ASP A 90 5.52 11.69 23.90
C ASP A 90 4.45 12.30 22.98
N ASN A 91 3.92 11.55 22.02
CA ASN A 91 2.82 11.97 21.15
C ASN A 91 1.61 11.02 21.25
N PRO A 92 0.66 11.27 22.17
CA PRO A 92 -0.55 10.46 22.33
C PRO A 92 -1.66 10.79 21.30
N TYR A 93 -1.38 11.61 20.28
CA TYR A 93 -2.35 12.06 19.29
C TYR A 93 -2.09 11.39 17.93
N SER A 94 -1.66 12.16 16.91
CA SER A 94 -1.22 11.65 15.60
C SER A 94 0.05 12.37 15.14
N THR A 95 0.73 11.82 14.15
CA THR A 95 1.63 12.60 13.26
C THR A 95 0.79 13.26 12.15
N PRO A 96 1.36 14.14 11.31
CA PRO A 96 0.64 14.67 10.16
C PRO A 96 0.05 13.58 9.25
N MET A 97 -1.22 13.70 8.91
CA MET A 97 -1.99 12.82 8.04
C MET A 97 -2.40 13.56 6.77
N TYR A 98 -2.35 12.89 5.62
CA TYR A 98 -2.44 13.53 4.30
C TYR A 98 -3.63 13.02 3.50
N GLY A 99 -4.85 13.51 3.77
CA GLY A 99 -6.05 13.09 3.01
C GLY A 99 -6.18 13.78 1.64
N HIS A 100 -5.65 14.99 1.48
CA HIS A 100 -5.82 15.87 0.32
C HIS A 100 -7.29 16.15 -0.13
N PRO A 101 -7.66 17.42 -0.39
CA PRO A 101 -6.78 18.59 -0.40
C PRO A 101 -6.27 18.98 0.98
N LEU A 102 -6.97 18.58 2.04
CA LEU A 102 -6.58 18.87 3.42
C LEU A 102 -5.47 17.93 3.94
N THR A 103 -4.63 18.49 4.79
CA THR A 103 -3.71 17.78 5.69
C THR A 103 -4.19 17.98 7.12
N TYR A 104 -3.94 16.99 7.99
CA TYR A 104 -4.52 16.93 9.32
C TYR A 104 -3.47 16.60 10.37
N GLN A 105 -3.61 17.10 11.59
CA GLN A 105 -2.86 16.59 12.73
C GLN A 105 -3.69 16.67 14.01
N ALA A 106 -3.85 15.55 14.72
CA ALA A 106 -4.56 15.54 15.98
C ALA A 106 -3.68 16.15 17.09
N VAL A 107 -4.29 17.01 17.91
CA VAL A 107 -3.67 17.66 19.07
C VAL A 107 -4.65 17.69 20.25
N SER A 108 -4.21 18.11 21.44
CA SER A 108 -5.04 18.06 22.65
C SER A 108 -6.36 18.84 22.54
N GLY A 109 -6.36 19.94 21.80
CA GLY A 109 -7.51 20.83 21.62
C GLY A 109 -8.43 20.48 20.44
N GLY A 110 -8.09 19.47 19.63
CA GLY A 110 -8.86 19.08 18.45
C GLY A 110 -7.98 18.72 17.25
N LEU A 111 -8.39 19.13 16.06
CA LEU A 111 -7.77 18.73 14.79
C LEU A 111 -7.19 19.96 14.06
N GLU A 112 -5.87 19.98 13.86
CA GLU A 112 -5.21 20.92 12.97
C GLU A 112 -5.55 20.60 11.52
N LEU A 113 -5.91 21.62 10.74
CA LEU A 113 -6.18 21.55 9.30
C LEU A 113 -5.18 22.44 8.56
N GLY A 114 -4.63 21.94 7.46
CA GLY A 114 -3.77 22.71 6.55
C GLY A 114 -4.04 22.40 5.09
N TYR A 115 -3.81 23.35 4.21
CA TYR A 115 -3.87 23.15 2.75
C TYR A 115 -2.56 23.63 2.09
N PRO A 116 -1.44 22.92 2.25
CA PRO A 116 -0.18 23.32 1.65
C PRO A 116 -0.28 23.27 0.12
N THR A 117 -0.15 24.44 -0.53
CA THR A 117 -0.27 24.59 -1.99
C THR A 117 1.06 24.87 -2.70
N SER A 118 2.13 25.08 -1.94
CA SER A 118 3.46 25.34 -2.48
C SER A 118 4.41 24.23 -2.06
N PRO A 119 5.09 23.56 -3.02
CA PRO A 119 6.09 22.56 -2.68
C PRO A 119 7.35 23.24 -2.12
N THR A 120 8.07 22.49 -1.29
CA THR A 120 9.46 22.78 -0.94
C THR A 120 10.35 21.64 -1.37
N VAL A 121 11.45 21.95 -2.05
CA VAL A 121 12.49 20.99 -2.36
C VAL A 121 13.54 20.98 -1.24
N VAL A 122 13.70 19.83 -0.58
CA VAL A 122 14.55 19.60 0.59
C VAL A 122 15.54 18.45 0.32
N GLY A 123 16.38 18.13 1.31
CA GLY A 123 17.31 16.99 1.19
C GLY A 123 18.30 17.13 0.04
N GLU A 124 18.86 18.33 -0.15
CA GLU A 124 19.81 18.63 -1.24
C GLU A 124 19.25 18.44 -2.66
N GLY A 125 17.94 18.66 -2.85
CA GLY A 125 17.28 18.47 -4.15
C GLY A 125 16.55 17.14 -4.28
N ARG A 126 16.70 16.24 -3.32
CA ARG A 126 16.26 14.85 -3.44
C ARG A 126 14.85 14.58 -2.93
N GLN A 127 14.16 15.55 -2.36
CA GLN A 127 12.76 15.38 -1.96
C GLN A 127 11.97 16.64 -2.22
N TYR A 128 10.78 16.50 -2.80
CA TYR A 128 9.79 17.57 -2.80
C TYR A 128 8.67 17.22 -1.81
N GLU A 129 8.21 18.21 -1.05
CA GLU A 129 7.14 18.02 -0.09
C GLU A 129 6.20 19.23 -0.01
N TYR A 130 4.93 18.95 0.20
CA TYR A 130 3.90 19.88 0.63
C TYR A 130 3.66 19.62 2.12
N ALA A 131 4.63 20.00 2.95
CA ALA A 131 4.62 19.68 4.38
C ALA A 131 3.36 20.22 5.09
N HIS A 132 2.83 19.44 6.05
CA HIS A 132 1.69 19.88 6.85
C HIS A 132 2.03 21.17 7.60
N LYS A 133 1.09 22.10 7.55
CA LYS A 133 1.13 23.34 8.31
C LYS A 133 -0.29 23.71 8.70
N ALA A 134 -0.53 23.81 10.01
CA ALA A 134 -1.82 24.24 10.52
C ALA A 134 -2.16 25.66 10.03
N ASP A 135 -3.21 25.77 9.22
CA ASP A 135 -3.87 27.03 8.90
C ASP A 135 -4.89 27.39 9.99
N LEU A 136 -5.54 26.35 10.54
CA LEU A 136 -6.48 26.46 11.64
C LEU A 136 -6.55 25.16 12.47
N THR A 137 -7.11 25.24 13.67
CA THR A 137 -7.43 24.10 14.54
C THR A 137 -8.93 24.08 14.79
N LEU A 138 -9.60 23.00 14.38
CA LEU A 138 -11.01 22.72 14.66
C LEU A 138 -11.13 22.03 16.02
N GLY A 139 -11.94 22.57 16.93
CA GLY A 139 -12.12 22.01 18.27
C GLY A 139 -13.34 22.53 19.02
N LEU A 140 -13.32 22.37 20.35
CA LEU A 140 -14.32 22.93 21.26
C LEU A 140 -13.68 23.87 22.29
N SER A 141 -14.43 24.86 22.73
CA SER A 141 -13.99 25.81 23.75
C SER A 141 -13.66 25.10 25.07
N GLY A 142 -12.37 25.08 25.41
CA GLY A 142 -11.84 24.49 26.63
C GLY A 142 -11.42 23.03 26.53
N LEU A 143 -11.64 22.36 25.37
CA LEU A 143 -11.22 20.98 25.16
C LEU A 143 -9.70 20.85 25.37
N ASN A 144 -9.32 19.88 26.18
CA ASN A 144 -7.93 19.51 26.40
C ASN A 144 -7.82 18.00 26.67
N SER A 145 -8.01 17.21 25.61
CA SER A 145 -7.96 15.76 25.65
C SER A 145 -6.54 15.27 25.94
N PRO A 146 -6.35 14.21 26.75
CA PRO A 146 -5.03 13.63 26.99
C PRO A 146 -4.50 12.80 25.81
N ASP A 147 -5.40 12.33 24.94
CA ASP A 147 -5.11 11.51 23.76
C ASP A 147 -6.15 11.75 22.64
N THR A 148 -5.92 11.12 21.48
CA THR A 148 -6.92 10.94 20.42
C THR A 148 -7.01 9.47 20.06
N LYS A 149 -8.20 8.98 19.72
CA LYS A 149 -8.45 7.57 19.32
C LYS A 149 -9.22 7.51 18.01
N ALA A 150 -9.07 6.43 17.25
CA ALA A 150 -9.97 6.15 16.14
C ALA A 150 -11.31 5.61 16.67
N ASP A 151 -12.43 6.23 16.26
CA ASP A 151 -13.78 5.87 16.72
C ASP A 151 -14.58 5.11 15.65
N ASP A 152 -14.40 5.46 14.38
CA ASP A 152 -14.92 4.69 13.24
C ASP A 152 -14.09 4.98 11.99
N TRP A 153 -14.21 4.12 10.98
CA TRP A 153 -13.55 4.22 9.69
C TRP A 153 -14.28 3.40 8.62
N SER A 154 -13.99 3.72 7.37
CA SER A 154 -14.39 2.94 6.21
C SER A 154 -13.26 2.99 5.18
N ASP A 155 -13.52 2.69 3.91
CA ASP A 155 -12.47 2.44 2.92
C ASP A 155 -11.44 3.58 2.75
N TRP A 156 -11.84 4.85 2.86
CA TRP A 156 -10.91 6.00 2.79
C TRP A 156 -11.28 7.15 3.73
N THR A 157 -12.10 6.88 4.75
CA THR A 157 -12.48 7.86 5.79
C THR A 157 -12.23 7.32 7.19
N VAL A 158 -11.92 8.22 8.12
CA VAL A 158 -11.74 7.94 9.54
C VAL A 158 -12.37 9.05 10.39
N THR A 159 -12.85 8.68 11.57
CA THR A 159 -13.38 9.60 12.59
C THR A 159 -12.51 9.51 13.84
N PRO A 160 -11.58 10.46 14.05
CA PRO A 160 -10.85 10.57 15.30
C PRO A 160 -11.75 11.14 16.41
N TYR A 161 -11.45 10.76 17.65
CA TYR A 161 -12.23 11.08 18.85
C TYR A 161 -11.34 11.61 19.97
N TRP A 162 -11.79 12.69 20.59
CA TRP A 162 -11.19 13.35 21.75
C TRP A 162 -12.16 13.33 22.94
N SER A 163 -11.64 13.16 24.15
CA SER A 163 -12.41 13.35 25.38
C SER A 163 -11.53 13.79 26.55
N ASP A 164 -11.93 14.87 27.23
CA ASP A 164 -11.30 15.33 28.47
C ASP A 164 -12.13 14.98 29.73
N GLY A 165 -13.21 14.23 29.56
CA GLY A 165 -14.19 13.86 30.60
C GLY A 165 -15.37 14.83 30.75
N ASP A 166 -15.20 16.11 30.39
CA ASP A 166 -16.26 17.13 30.38
C ASP A 166 -16.79 17.38 28.96
N ARG A 167 -15.94 17.17 27.96
CA ARG A 167 -16.18 17.43 26.53
C ARG A 167 -15.80 16.22 25.69
N THR A 168 -16.46 16.11 24.54
CA THR A 168 -16.11 15.13 23.52
C THR A 168 -16.16 15.76 22.14
N LEU A 169 -15.26 15.36 21.25
CA LEU A 169 -15.24 15.79 19.85
C LEU A 169 -15.02 14.58 18.94
N ARG A 170 -15.76 14.54 17.83
CA ARG A 170 -15.54 13.68 16.66
C ARG A 170 -15.31 14.56 15.44
N ALA A 171 -14.44 14.13 14.53
CA ALA A 171 -14.20 14.85 13.27
C ALA A 171 -14.02 13.87 12.09
N THR A 172 -15.05 13.63 11.28
CA THR A 172 -14.91 12.76 10.10
C THR A 172 -14.06 13.44 9.03
N ILE A 173 -13.00 12.76 8.63
CA ILE A 173 -12.02 13.16 7.61
C ILE A 173 -11.81 12.03 6.61
N GLY A 174 -11.28 12.33 5.44
CA GLY A 174 -11.02 11.32 4.42
C GLY A 174 -10.21 11.83 3.23
N HIS A 175 -9.80 10.90 2.39
CA HIS A 175 -9.25 11.23 1.09
C HIS A 175 -10.28 11.91 0.18
N GLY A 176 -9.82 12.92 -0.57
CA GLY A 176 -10.66 13.63 -1.54
C GLY A 176 -11.81 14.42 -0.92
N MET A 177 -11.85 14.57 0.41
CA MET A 177 -12.88 15.31 1.12
C MET A 177 -12.39 16.75 1.37
N PRO A 178 -13.02 17.77 0.77
CA PRO A 178 -12.70 19.15 1.09
C PRO A 178 -13.40 19.64 2.38
N PHE A 179 -14.27 18.80 2.97
CA PHE A 179 -14.95 19.04 4.24
C PHE A 179 -14.34 18.24 5.38
N VAL A 180 -14.38 18.83 6.58
CA VAL A 180 -14.30 18.14 7.86
C VAL A 180 -15.65 18.30 8.55
N TYR A 181 -16.27 17.19 8.91
CA TYR A 181 -17.56 17.17 9.61
C TYR A 181 -17.34 16.84 11.07
N ALA A 182 -17.80 17.70 11.98
CA ALA A 182 -17.53 17.58 13.40
C ALA A 182 -18.81 17.47 14.23
N GLU A 183 -18.74 16.63 15.27
CA GLU A 183 -19.75 16.50 16.31
C GLU A 183 -19.09 16.70 17.67
N GLY A 184 -19.61 17.62 18.48
CA GLY A 184 -19.00 18.05 19.73
C GLY A 184 -20.00 18.33 20.84
N GLU A 185 -19.67 17.88 22.05
CA GLU A 185 -20.49 18.03 23.26
C GLU A 185 -19.69 18.73 24.37
N GLY A 186 -20.39 19.43 25.27
CA GLY A 186 -19.79 20.03 26.48
C GLY A 186 -19.07 21.37 26.28
N GLY A 187 -19.08 21.93 25.08
CA GLY A 187 -18.51 23.26 24.80
C GLY A 187 -18.94 23.85 23.46
N ASP A 188 -18.73 25.15 23.29
CA ASP A 188 -18.96 25.85 22.02
C ASP A 188 -17.99 25.37 20.95
N ALA A 189 -18.43 25.30 19.69
CA ALA A 189 -17.53 25.08 18.57
C ALA A 189 -16.47 26.19 18.54
N ARG A 190 -15.21 25.81 18.32
CA ARG A 190 -14.08 26.73 18.25
C ARG A 190 -13.20 26.39 17.07
N VAL A 191 -12.87 27.41 16.28
CA VAL A 191 -11.82 27.37 15.27
C VAL A 191 -10.77 28.41 15.64
N THR A 192 -9.54 27.96 15.88
CA THR A 192 -8.41 28.87 16.12
C THR A 192 -7.55 28.92 14.87
N THR A 193 -7.33 30.11 14.31
CA THR A 193 -6.58 30.31 13.07
C THR A 193 -5.11 30.65 13.34
N ALA A 194 -4.22 30.27 12.43
CA ALA A 194 -2.77 30.52 12.55
C ALA A 194 -2.38 32.01 12.57
N GLY A 195 -3.28 32.87 12.09
CA GLY A 195 -3.21 34.32 12.17
C GLY A 195 -4.61 34.92 12.05
N THR A 196 -4.77 36.22 12.33
CA THR A 196 -6.07 36.90 12.19
C THR A 196 -6.58 36.71 10.76
N PRO A 197 -7.76 36.10 10.56
CA PRO A 197 -8.27 35.81 9.24
C PRO A 197 -8.91 37.04 8.61
N ASP A 198 -8.85 37.13 7.28
CA ASP A 198 -9.67 38.07 6.51
C ASP A 198 -11.05 37.45 6.27
N VAL A 199 -12.10 38.04 6.83
CA VAL A 199 -13.48 37.58 6.66
C VAL A 199 -14.03 38.15 5.34
N PHE A 200 -14.29 37.28 4.36
CA PHE A 200 -14.83 37.67 3.06
C PHE A 200 -16.36 37.49 2.97
N ALA A 201 -16.95 36.69 3.86
CA ALA A 201 -18.39 36.51 3.98
C ALA A 201 -18.76 36.22 5.44
N ASP A 202 -19.86 36.79 5.91
CA ASP A 202 -20.42 36.57 7.25
C ASP A 202 -21.95 36.67 7.16
N ASP A 203 -22.60 35.50 7.20
CA ASP A 203 -24.05 35.36 7.21
C ASP A 203 -24.53 34.76 8.55
N GLY A 204 -23.84 35.06 9.65
CA GLY A 204 -24.15 34.55 10.99
C GLY A 204 -23.67 33.12 11.18
N ASN A 205 -24.50 32.13 10.84
CA ASN A 205 -24.14 30.71 11.01
C ASN A 205 -23.14 30.20 9.95
N VAL A 206 -22.82 31.02 8.94
CA VAL A 206 -21.83 30.72 7.90
C VAL A 206 -20.83 31.87 7.81
N VAL A 207 -19.55 31.55 7.93
CA VAL A 207 -18.45 32.52 7.78
C VAL A 207 -17.45 32.01 6.77
N GLY A 208 -17.13 32.83 5.77
CA GLY A 208 -16.04 32.61 4.83
C GLY A 208 -14.80 33.39 5.25
N ILE A 209 -13.67 32.72 5.42
CA ILE A 209 -12.40 33.31 5.85
C ILE A 209 -11.26 33.03 4.87
N THR A 210 -10.28 33.92 4.85
CA THR A 210 -8.96 33.67 4.27
C THR A 210 -7.91 33.73 5.38
N VAL A 211 -7.12 32.67 5.52
CA VAL A 211 -6.00 32.60 6.47
C VAL A 211 -4.84 31.88 5.80
N ALA A 212 -3.61 32.33 6.06
CA ALA A 212 -2.38 31.75 5.51
C ALA A 212 -2.34 31.67 3.97
N GLY A 213 -3.17 32.46 3.27
CA GLY A 213 -3.30 32.45 1.81
C GLY A 213 -4.36 31.47 1.27
N HIS A 214 -5.07 30.77 2.14
CA HIS A 214 -6.07 29.76 1.77
C HIS A 214 -7.47 30.17 2.24
N HIS A 215 -8.49 29.74 1.50
CA HIS A 215 -9.89 30.09 1.76
C HIS A 215 -10.59 28.95 2.49
N TYR A 216 -11.35 29.27 3.54
CA TYR A 216 -12.15 28.31 4.29
C TYR A 216 -13.57 28.83 4.48
N ALA A 217 -14.51 27.91 4.65
CA ALA A 217 -15.87 28.21 5.10
C ALA A 217 -16.17 27.44 6.38
N LEU A 218 -16.74 28.12 7.37
CA LEU A 218 -17.14 27.59 8.65
C LEU A 218 -18.67 27.59 8.73
N PHE A 219 -19.25 26.46 9.11
CA PHE A 219 -20.69 26.28 9.16
C PHE A 219 -21.10 25.80 10.56
N ALA A 220 -21.83 26.65 11.26
CA ALA A 220 -22.51 26.32 12.52
C ALA A 220 -23.99 26.02 12.21
N PRO A 221 -24.69 25.30 13.08
CA PRO A 221 -26.08 24.99 12.84
C PRO A 221 -26.96 26.23 12.67
N THR A 222 -28.05 26.10 11.90
CA THR A 222 -29.04 27.17 11.81
C THR A 222 -29.52 27.57 13.22
N GLY A 223 -29.47 28.87 13.54
CA GLY A 223 -29.81 29.43 14.85
C GLY A 223 -28.59 29.77 15.72
N SER A 224 -27.39 29.35 15.33
CA SER A 224 -26.11 29.74 15.92
C SER A 224 -25.43 30.83 15.08
N ASP A 225 -24.61 31.68 15.70
CA ASP A 225 -23.80 32.67 14.98
C ASP A 225 -22.32 32.46 15.32
N TRP A 226 -21.45 32.57 14.33
CA TRP A 226 -20.00 32.62 14.55
C TRP A 226 -19.59 34.02 15.03
N ASN A 227 -18.79 34.06 16.09
CA ASN A 227 -18.13 35.25 16.59
C ASN A 227 -16.63 35.19 16.30
N VAL A 228 -16.15 36.07 15.42
CA VAL A 228 -14.73 36.20 15.07
C VAL A 228 -14.06 37.22 16.00
N SER A 229 -13.07 36.77 16.78
CA SER A 229 -12.31 37.61 17.71
C SER A 229 -10.81 37.34 17.60
N GLY A 230 -10.11 38.16 16.81
CA GLY A 230 -8.70 37.95 16.52
C GLY A 230 -8.50 36.63 15.77
N THR A 231 -7.77 35.69 16.36
CA THR A 231 -7.54 34.34 15.82
C THR A 231 -8.59 33.33 16.26
N ASP A 232 -9.48 33.69 17.18
CA ASP A 232 -10.48 32.77 17.73
C ASP A 232 -11.85 33.01 17.11
N ILE A 233 -12.42 31.97 16.51
CA ILE A 233 -13.76 31.97 15.93
C ILE A 233 -14.60 30.96 16.71
N THR A 234 -15.72 31.39 17.28
CA THR A 234 -16.53 30.56 18.20
C THR A 234 -18.00 30.62 17.87
N ALA A 235 -18.71 29.50 18.01
CA ALA A 235 -20.17 29.44 17.86
C ALA A 235 -20.77 28.52 18.92
N GLY A 236 -21.77 29.02 19.64
CA GLY A 236 -22.56 28.19 20.55
C GLY A 236 -23.42 27.21 19.75
N LEU A 237 -23.35 25.92 20.06
CA LEU A 237 -24.09 24.88 19.34
C LEU A 237 -25.55 24.73 19.82
N GLY A 238 -25.89 25.32 20.97
CA GLY A 238 -27.25 25.26 21.53
C GLY A 238 -27.64 23.84 21.94
N ASP A 239 -28.80 23.37 21.47
CA ASP A 239 -29.29 21.99 21.69
C ASP A 239 -28.77 21.00 20.61
N LYS A 240 -27.87 21.46 19.73
CA LYS A 240 -27.25 20.65 18.67
C LYS A 240 -25.79 20.40 19.03
N ASP A 241 -25.14 19.53 18.26
CA ASP A 241 -23.76 19.07 18.49
C ASP A 241 -22.88 19.16 17.24
N TYR A 242 -23.43 19.50 16.07
CA TYR A 242 -22.69 19.39 14.81
C TYR A 242 -22.20 20.74 14.27
N PHE A 243 -21.08 20.74 13.56
CA PHE A 243 -20.56 21.86 12.77
C PHE A 243 -19.58 21.35 11.70
N SER A 244 -19.26 22.15 10.69
CA SER A 244 -18.31 21.73 9.66
C SER A 244 -17.39 22.86 9.20
N VAL A 245 -16.25 22.46 8.66
CA VAL A 245 -15.28 23.36 8.01
C VAL A 245 -14.98 22.80 6.63
N ALA A 246 -14.90 23.67 5.63
CA ALA A 246 -14.45 23.29 4.30
C ALA A 246 -13.28 24.16 3.85
N VAL A 247 -12.29 23.56 3.19
CA VAL A 247 -11.34 24.32 2.37
C VAL A 247 -12.00 24.65 1.04
N LEU A 248 -11.96 25.91 0.63
CA LEU A 248 -12.54 26.36 -0.63
C LEU A 248 -11.43 26.50 -1.70
N PRO A 249 -11.68 26.08 -2.95
CA PRO A 249 -10.75 26.28 -4.06
C PRO A 249 -10.62 27.77 -4.43
N SER A 250 -11.65 28.57 -4.11
CA SER A 250 -11.73 30.01 -4.32
C SER A 250 -12.91 30.60 -3.53
N THR A 251 -12.94 31.91 -3.30
CA THR A 251 -14.00 32.55 -2.50
C THR A 251 -15.40 32.44 -3.13
N ASP A 252 -15.51 32.37 -4.46
CA ASP A 252 -16.78 32.21 -5.18
C ASP A 252 -17.38 30.80 -5.03
N ALA A 253 -16.63 29.83 -4.50
CA ALA A 253 -17.12 28.49 -4.24
C ALA A 253 -18.05 28.41 -3.02
N LEU A 254 -18.11 29.45 -2.17
CA LEU A 254 -18.84 29.42 -0.89
C LEU A 254 -20.28 28.89 -1.02
N GLU A 255 -21.06 29.38 -1.99
CA GLU A 255 -22.46 28.95 -2.14
C GLU A 255 -22.60 27.50 -2.60
N THR A 256 -21.66 26.99 -3.39
CA THR A 256 -21.63 25.58 -3.79
C THR A 256 -21.36 24.69 -2.58
N TYR A 257 -20.40 25.08 -1.74
CA TYR A 257 -20.02 24.33 -0.54
C TYR A 257 -21.09 24.43 0.56
N ARG A 258 -21.76 25.59 0.70
CA ARG A 258 -22.84 25.79 1.67
C ARG A 258 -23.95 24.74 1.54
N LYS A 259 -24.27 24.27 0.32
CA LYS A 259 -25.28 23.24 0.09
C LYS A 259 -25.03 21.95 0.89
N TYR A 260 -23.76 21.57 1.05
CA TYR A 260 -23.35 20.29 1.62
C TYR A 260 -22.73 20.39 3.01
N ALA A 261 -22.75 21.60 3.59
CA ALA A 261 -22.20 21.88 4.92
C ALA A 261 -22.74 20.98 6.03
N PHE A 262 -23.99 20.51 5.90
CA PHE A 262 -24.64 19.65 6.89
C PHE A 262 -24.94 18.25 6.37
N SER A 263 -24.44 17.89 5.20
CA SER A 263 -24.54 16.54 4.61
C SER A 263 -23.29 15.75 5.01
N PHE A 264 -23.27 15.28 6.25
CA PHE A 264 -22.12 14.66 6.88
C PHE A 264 -21.83 13.32 6.22
N VAL A 265 -20.59 13.12 5.77
CA VAL A 265 -20.13 11.81 5.31
C VAL A 265 -20.02 10.88 6.52
N THR A 266 -20.64 9.72 6.44
CA THR A 266 -20.65 8.69 7.51
C THR A 266 -20.03 7.37 7.06
N GLY A 267 -19.66 7.24 5.79
CA GLY A 267 -18.99 6.05 5.28
C GLY A 267 -18.52 6.22 3.85
N SER A 268 -17.61 5.35 3.44
CA SER A 268 -17.04 5.25 2.12
C SER A 268 -16.89 3.80 1.70
N GLN A 269 -17.15 3.50 0.44
CA GLN A 269 -17.01 2.16 -0.11
C GLN A 269 -16.59 2.21 -1.58
N VAL A 270 -15.61 1.39 -1.96
CA VAL A 270 -15.30 1.07 -3.35
C VAL A 270 -15.81 -0.31 -3.71
N ASP A 271 -16.44 -0.42 -4.88
CA ASP A 271 -16.77 -1.69 -5.52
C ASP A 271 -16.10 -1.76 -6.89
N TRP A 272 -15.55 -2.92 -7.24
CA TRP A 272 -14.87 -3.13 -8.53
C TRP A 272 -15.46 -4.29 -9.32
N ASN A 273 -15.20 -4.28 -10.62
CA ASN A 273 -15.49 -5.40 -11.50
C ASN A 273 -14.45 -5.47 -12.63
N SER A 274 -14.21 -6.67 -13.13
CA SER A 274 -13.38 -6.92 -14.31
C SER A 274 -14.21 -7.61 -15.38
N SER A 275 -14.30 -7.02 -16.57
CA SER A 275 -15.08 -7.56 -17.67
C SER A 275 -14.49 -7.15 -19.03
N GLY A 276 -14.30 -8.12 -19.92
CA GLY A 276 -13.89 -7.87 -21.31
C GLY A 276 -12.57 -7.09 -21.43
N GLY A 277 -11.63 -7.29 -20.50
CA GLY A 277 -10.36 -6.57 -20.49
C GLY A 277 -10.45 -5.14 -19.97
N THR A 278 -11.52 -4.77 -19.27
CA THR A 278 -11.70 -3.49 -18.59
C THR A 278 -11.95 -3.72 -17.10
N VAL A 279 -11.33 -2.89 -16.28
CA VAL A 279 -11.51 -2.83 -14.83
C VAL A 279 -12.30 -1.57 -14.51
N GLY A 280 -13.51 -1.75 -13.98
CA GLY A 280 -14.33 -0.66 -13.47
C GLY A 280 -14.28 -0.58 -11.96
N ALA A 281 -14.23 0.62 -11.39
CA ALA A 281 -14.38 0.86 -9.96
C ALA A 281 -15.43 1.95 -9.71
N THR A 282 -16.26 1.76 -8.70
CA THR A 282 -17.28 2.72 -8.23
C THR A 282 -16.94 3.12 -6.81
N TYR A 283 -16.71 4.41 -6.58
CA TYR A 283 -16.41 4.99 -5.28
C TYR A 283 -17.65 5.70 -4.78
N GLU A 284 -18.20 5.30 -3.64
CA GLU A 284 -19.40 5.87 -3.03
C GLU A 284 -19.14 6.39 -1.62
N LEU A 285 -19.69 7.57 -1.32
CA LEU A 285 -19.79 8.15 0.01
C LEU A 285 -21.23 8.04 0.50
N THR A 286 -21.41 7.52 1.71
CA THR A 286 -22.68 7.58 2.44
C THR A 286 -22.77 8.88 3.20
N THR A 287 -23.92 9.56 3.14
CA THR A 287 -24.14 10.85 3.82
C THR A 287 -25.41 10.87 4.66
N GLU A 288 -25.39 11.67 5.73
CA GLU A 288 -26.52 11.98 6.61
C GLU A 288 -26.69 13.50 6.70
N ALA A 289 -27.91 14.03 6.52
CA ALA A 289 -28.13 15.43 6.86
C ALA A 289 -28.39 15.63 8.34
N LYS A 290 -27.56 16.48 8.93
CA LYS A 290 -27.79 17.03 10.27
C LYS A 290 -28.84 18.14 10.28
N GLU A 291 -28.99 18.87 9.17
CA GLU A 291 -30.13 19.76 8.92
C GLU A 291 -30.46 19.87 7.43
N GLY A 292 -31.71 20.25 7.14
CA GLY A 292 -32.21 20.29 5.76
C GLY A 292 -32.40 18.90 5.15
N THR A 293 -32.44 18.86 3.82
CA THR A 293 -32.74 17.64 3.05
C THR A 293 -31.62 17.20 2.11
N GLU A 294 -30.56 17.99 1.97
CA GLU A 294 -29.43 17.67 1.09
C GLU A 294 -28.73 16.38 1.55
N ARG A 295 -28.33 15.55 0.60
CA ARG A 295 -27.56 14.30 0.83
C ARG A 295 -26.38 14.17 -0.15
N GLY A 296 -26.10 15.21 -0.93
CA GLY A 296 -24.92 15.24 -1.79
C GLY A 296 -23.64 15.57 -1.02
N THR A 297 -22.51 15.58 -1.72
CA THR A 297 -21.25 16.13 -1.22
C THR A 297 -20.36 16.55 -2.39
N LEU A 298 -19.17 17.06 -2.09
CA LEU A 298 -18.12 17.37 -3.06
C LEU A 298 -16.95 16.41 -2.86
N GLN A 299 -16.42 15.88 -3.96
CA GLN A 299 -15.27 14.97 -3.96
C GLN A 299 -14.17 15.54 -4.85
N ALA A 300 -12.96 15.63 -4.33
CA ALA A 300 -11.75 16.00 -5.06
C ALA A 300 -11.03 14.73 -5.50
N LEU A 301 -11.07 14.44 -6.80
CA LEU A 301 -10.44 13.27 -7.39
C LEU A 301 -8.95 13.52 -7.61
N TYR A 302 -8.12 12.54 -7.30
CA TYR A 302 -6.71 12.52 -7.70
C TYR A 302 -6.55 12.34 -9.21
N ARG A 303 -5.33 12.63 -9.71
CA ARG A 303 -4.98 12.50 -11.13
C ARG A 303 -5.33 11.15 -11.75
N HIS A 304 -4.90 10.06 -11.13
CA HIS A 304 -5.19 8.70 -11.64
C HIS A 304 -6.71 8.44 -11.72
N GLN A 305 -7.53 9.07 -10.88
CA GLN A 305 -8.99 8.89 -10.90
C GLN A 305 -9.64 9.73 -12.00
N TRP A 306 -9.35 11.03 -12.07
CA TRP A 306 -10.03 11.90 -13.04
C TRP A 306 -9.57 11.67 -14.49
N MET A 307 -8.41 11.04 -14.70
CA MET A 307 -7.98 10.58 -16.03
C MET A 307 -8.86 9.45 -16.57
N HIS A 308 -9.49 8.68 -15.68
CA HIS A 308 -10.25 7.46 -16.01
C HIS A 308 -11.74 7.55 -15.70
N THR A 309 -12.26 8.73 -15.39
CA THR A 309 -13.70 8.97 -15.19
C THR A 309 -14.33 9.70 -16.36
N THR A 310 -15.59 9.38 -16.65
CA THR A 310 -16.45 10.17 -17.53
C THR A 310 -17.49 10.98 -16.76
N ASP A 311 -17.49 10.88 -15.42
CA ASP A 311 -18.42 11.63 -14.58
C ASP A 311 -18.16 13.13 -14.67
N ALA A 312 -19.22 13.92 -14.49
CA ALA A 312 -19.14 15.38 -14.61
C ALA A 312 -18.26 16.00 -13.52
N LEU A 313 -17.27 16.79 -13.94
CA LEU A 313 -16.40 17.56 -13.08
C LEU A 313 -16.83 19.02 -13.06
N THR A 314 -16.69 19.67 -11.92
CA THR A 314 -16.85 21.11 -11.77
C THR A 314 -15.61 21.86 -12.30
N PRO A 315 -15.67 23.20 -12.46
CA PRO A 315 -14.48 23.99 -12.80
C PRO A 315 -13.45 24.10 -11.66
N TYR A 316 -13.77 23.64 -10.45
CA TYR A 316 -12.90 23.79 -9.29
C TYR A 316 -11.80 22.75 -9.25
N THR A 317 -10.62 23.17 -8.79
CA THR A 317 -9.44 22.32 -8.64
C THR A 317 -8.71 22.60 -7.32
N TYR A 318 -7.91 21.63 -6.88
CA TYR A 318 -6.97 21.78 -5.77
C TYR A 318 -5.57 21.39 -6.21
N VAL A 319 -4.57 22.02 -5.60
CA VAL A 319 -3.16 21.61 -5.70
C VAL A 319 -2.93 20.46 -4.72
N SER A 320 -2.13 19.47 -5.12
CA SER A 320 -1.72 18.38 -4.23
C SER A 320 -0.32 17.87 -4.62
N PRO A 321 0.33 17.08 -3.75
CA PRO A 321 1.58 16.39 -4.08
C PRO A 321 1.46 15.34 -5.19
N ARG A 322 0.22 15.03 -5.61
CA ARG A 322 -0.14 14.08 -6.66
C ARG A 322 -0.62 14.79 -7.94
N GLY A 323 -0.21 16.05 -8.10
CA GLY A 323 -0.65 16.94 -9.17
C GLY A 323 -2.02 17.56 -8.88
N THR A 324 -2.65 18.09 -9.92
CA THR A 324 -3.96 18.75 -9.80
C THR A 324 -5.06 17.75 -9.45
N MET A 325 -5.82 18.03 -8.38
CA MET A 325 -7.07 17.34 -8.07
C MET A 325 -8.26 18.08 -8.71
N LYS A 326 -9.24 17.33 -9.22
CA LYS A 326 -10.45 17.91 -9.85
C LYS A 326 -11.69 17.61 -9.01
N VAL A 327 -12.55 18.61 -8.84
CA VAL A 327 -13.72 18.49 -7.96
C VAL A 327 -14.96 18.09 -8.73
N ARG A 328 -15.77 17.19 -8.16
CA ARG A 328 -17.10 16.86 -8.64
C ARG A 328 -18.17 17.00 -7.55
N GLU A 329 -19.41 17.18 -7.99
CA GLU A 329 -20.60 17.23 -7.12
C GLU A 329 -21.33 15.87 -7.20
N GLY A 330 -21.52 15.23 -6.04
CA GLY A 330 -22.23 13.95 -5.91
C GLY A 330 -21.58 12.98 -4.92
N THR A 331 -22.34 11.95 -4.52
CA THR A 331 -21.89 10.93 -3.57
C THR A 331 -21.10 9.79 -4.22
N SER A 332 -21.25 9.55 -5.53
CA SER A 332 -20.56 8.43 -6.19
C SER A 332 -19.92 8.80 -7.52
N PHE A 333 -18.74 8.27 -7.82
CA PHE A 333 -18.11 8.35 -9.16
C PHE A 333 -17.53 7.02 -9.58
N THR A 334 -17.21 6.90 -10.86
CA THR A 334 -16.70 5.69 -11.49
C THR A 334 -15.38 5.96 -12.21
N THR A 335 -14.50 4.98 -12.18
CA THR A 335 -13.33 4.91 -13.05
C THR A 335 -13.41 3.68 -13.94
N SER A 336 -12.85 3.77 -15.15
CA SER A 336 -12.79 2.68 -16.12
C SER A 336 -11.40 2.61 -16.71
N GLN A 337 -10.62 1.61 -16.29
CA GLN A 337 -9.25 1.38 -16.70
C GLN A 337 -9.13 0.13 -17.57
N LYS A 338 -8.09 0.05 -18.38
CA LYS A 338 -7.75 -1.20 -19.09
C LYS A 338 -7.15 -2.18 -18.08
N ALA A 339 -7.54 -3.45 -18.17
CA ALA A 339 -6.89 -4.49 -17.37
C ALA A 339 -5.41 -4.57 -17.74
N ALA A 340 -4.54 -4.63 -16.73
CA ALA A 340 -3.11 -4.79 -16.93
C ALA A 340 -2.78 -6.20 -17.48
N PRO A 341 -1.78 -6.33 -18.36
CA PRO A 341 -1.34 -7.63 -18.86
C PRO A 341 -0.68 -8.46 -17.75
N VAL A 342 -1.09 -9.72 -17.63
CA VAL A 342 -0.55 -10.68 -16.64
C VAL A 342 -0.26 -12.01 -17.33
N LEU A 343 0.93 -12.56 -17.13
CA LEU A 343 1.28 -13.93 -17.53
C LEU A 343 2.08 -14.62 -16.40
N PRO A 344 1.98 -15.96 -16.25
CA PRO A 344 2.79 -16.69 -15.27
C PRO A 344 4.29 -16.69 -15.60
N GLY A 345 4.62 -16.46 -16.88
CA GLY A 345 5.95 -16.25 -17.43
C GLY A 345 5.82 -15.77 -18.88
N LEU A 346 6.84 -15.10 -19.41
CA LEU A 346 6.85 -14.77 -20.84
C LEU A 346 6.76 -16.06 -21.69
N PRO A 347 6.10 -16.03 -22.86
CA PRO A 347 5.93 -17.23 -23.67
C PRO A 347 7.26 -17.73 -24.23
N GLY A 348 7.35 -19.05 -24.42
CA GLY A 348 8.53 -19.67 -25.03
C GLY A 348 8.79 -19.17 -26.45
N ASN A 349 10.07 -19.16 -26.84
CA ASN A 349 10.53 -18.57 -28.09
C ASN A 349 11.73 -19.34 -28.67
N ASP A 350 11.70 -19.61 -29.98
CA ASP A 350 12.76 -20.30 -30.72
C ASP A 350 14.11 -19.55 -30.73
N ALA A 351 14.13 -18.24 -30.47
CA ALA A 351 15.37 -17.47 -30.38
C ALA A 351 16.17 -17.74 -29.08
N VAL A 352 15.53 -18.38 -28.09
CA VAL A 352 16.19 -18.77 -26.84
C VAL A 352 17.06 -20.01 -27.10
N ASP A 353 18.36 -19.89 -26.85
CA ASP A 353 19.29 -21.02 -26.86
C ASP A 353 18.99 -21.92 -25.66
N THR A 354 18.34 -23.05 -25.96
CA THR A 354 17.93 -24.03 -24.94
C THR A 354 19.10 -24.62 -24.15
N ASP A 355 20.29 -24.78 -24.75
CA ASP A 355 21.45 -25.31 -24.05
C ASP A 355 22.00 -24.28 -23.06
N ARG A 356 22.04 -23.02 -23.47
CA ARG A 356 22.42 -21.91 -22.58
C ARG A 356 21.43 -21.75 -21.43
N LEU A 357 20.13 -21.74 -21.73
CA LEU A 357 19.10 -21.60 -20.70
C LEU A 357 19.14 -22.77 -19.70
N ARG A 358 19.29 -24.01 -20.19
CA ARG A 358 19.49 -25.18 -19.32
C ARG A 358 20.68 -25.01 -18.38
N GLY A 359 21.80 -24.50 -18.89
CA GLY A 359 22.99 -24.20 -18.07
C GLY A 359 22.69 -23.21 -16.94
N TYR A 360 22.00 -22.10 -17.24
CA TYR A 360 21.62 -21.12 -16.22
C TYR A 360 20.56 -21.63 -15.24
N LEU A 361 19.61 -22.45 -15.68
CA LEU A 361 18.67 -23.12 -14.78
C LEU A 361 19.40 -24.02 -13.79
N ALA A 362 20.40 -24.78 -14.26
CA ALA A 362 21.20 -25.65 -13.41
C ALA A 362 22.05 -24.86 -12.39
N GLU A 363 22.55 -23.66 -12.73
CA GLU A 363 23.28 -22.80 -11.78
C GLU A 363 22.46 -22.53 -10.50
N VAL A 364 21.14 -22.38 -10.63
CA VAL A 364 20.24 -22.12 -9.49
C VAL A 364 19.70 -23.43 -8.90
N ALA A 365 19.13 -24.29 -9.73
CA ALA A 365 18.47 -25.52 -9.28
C ALA A 365 19.44 -26.49 -8.60
N ASP A 366 20.69 -26.57 -9.05
CA ASP A 366 21.72 -27.46 -8.50
C ASP A 366 22.63 -26.79 -7.47
N SER A 367 22.32 -25.55 -7.07
CA SER A 367 22.99 -24.91 -5.92
C SER A 367 22.88 -25.80 -4.68
N SER A 368 23.94 -25.86 -3.88
CA SER A 368 23.91 -26.52 -2.57
C SER A 368 22.99 -25.81 -1.58
N ASP A 369 22.66 -24.55 -1.86
CA ASP A 369 21.72 -23.73 -1.11
C ASP A 369 20.91 -22.85 -2.08
N PRO A 370 19.77 -23.36 -2.60
CA PRO A 370 18.91 -22.61 -3.51
C PRO A 370 18.26 -21.37 -2.88
N PHE A 371 18.24 -21.28 -1.56
CA PHE A 371 17.66 -20.16 -0.80
C PHE A 371 18.71 -19.16 -0.31
N SER A 372 20.00 -19.35 -0.64
CA SER A 372 21.10 -18.44 -0.31
C SER A 372 21.17 -18.05 1.17
N GLY A 373 20.85 -18.97 2.08
CA GLY A 373 20.86 -18.75 3.53
C GLY A 373 19.72 -17.87 4.04
N ALA A 374 18.70 -17.58 3.21
CA ALA A 374 17.53 -16.83 3.62
C ALA A 374 16.82 -17.50 4.80
N SER A 375 16.39 -16.69 5.76
CA SER A 375 15.75 -17.18 6.99
C SER A 375 14.59 -16.32 7.44
N ASP A 376 14.62 -15.01 7.22
CA ASP A 376 13.49 -14.12 7.47
C ASP A 376 12.49 -14.12 6.31
N THR A 377 11.32 -13.53 6.56
CA THR A 377 10.22 -13.49 5.60
C THR A 377 10.60 -12.83 4.28
N TYR A 378 11.32 -11.69 4.28
CA TYR A 378 11.66 -10.94 3.07
C TYR A 378 12.62 -11.71 2.16
N TRP A 379 13.79 -12.09 2.70
CA TRP A 379 14.82 -12.76 1.91
C TRP A 379 14.37 -14.15 1.45
N THR A 380 13.55 -14.83 2.27
CA THR A 380 12.93 -16.09 1.84
C THR A 380 11.93 -15.85 0.74
N GLY A 381 11.14 -14.78 0.83
CA GLY A 381 10.24 -14.31 -0.24
C GLY A 381 10.99 -14.09 -1.56
N LYS A 382 12.05 -13.27 -1.56
CA LYS A 382 12.86 -13.04 -2.77
C LYS A 382 13.39 -14.34 -3.38
N ALA A 383 13.86 -15.28 -2.55
CA ALA A 383 14.33 -16.58 -3.01
C ALA A 383 13.19 -17.44 -3.61
N LEU A 384 12.01 -17.46 -2.97
CA LEU A 384 10.80 -18.10 -3.49
C LEU A 384 10.41 -17.50 -4.86
N GLY A 385 10.38 -16.17 -4.98
CA GLY A 385 10.10 -15.47 -6.24
C GLY A 385 11.07 -15.87 -7.35
N LYS A 386 12.38 -15.84 -7.07
CA LYS A 386 13.42 -16.26 -8.01
C LYS A 386 13.21 -17.69 -8.52
N LEU A 387 12.96 -18.65 -7.62
CA LEU A 387 12.72 -20.04 -7.99
C LEU A 387 11.43 -20.21 -8.79
N ALA A 388 10.37 -19.49 -8.41
CA ALA A 388 9.07 -19.51 -9.08
C ALA A 388 9.15 -19.03 -10.54
N GLN A 389 9.92 -17.98 -10.82
CA GLN A 389 10.15 -17.51 -12.20
C GLN A 389 10.85 -18.55 -13.09
N LEU A 390 11.61 -19.49 -12.52
CA LEU A 390 12.34 -20.51 -13.29
C LEU A 390 11.49 -21.72 -13.66
N VAL A 391 10.37 -21.96 -12.97
CA VAL A 391 9.50 -23.13 -13.23
C VAL A 391 8.93 -23.09 -14.65
N PRO A 392 8.28 -21.99 -15.11
CA PRO A 392 7.77 -21.93 -16.48
C PRO A 392 8.88 -22.04 -17.53
N LEU A 393 10.06 -21.49 -17.25
CA LEU A 393 11.21 -21.51 -18.17
C LEU A 393 11.72 -22.95 -18.37
N ALA A 394 11.85 -23.73 -17.30
CA ALA A 394 12.22 -25.13 -17.37
C ALA A 394 11.18 -25.97 -18.13
N ASP A 395 9.89 -25.71 -17.91
CA ASP A 395 8.81 -26.39 -18.63
C ASP A 395 8.85 -26.11 -20.14
N GLN A 396 9.03 -24.84 -20.53
CA GLN A 396 9.07 -24.40 -21.93
C GLN A 396 10.14 -25.08 -22.78
N ILE A 397 11.30 -25.40 -22.20
CA ILE A 397 12.38 -26.12 -22.90
C ILE A 397 12.37 -27.64 -22.68
N GLY A 398 11.32 -28.17 -22.03
CA GLY A 398 11.16 -29.60 -21.79
C GLY A 398 12.05 -30.18 -20.68
N GLU A 399 12.65 -29.34 -19.84
CA GLU A 399 13.46 -29.74 -18.68
C GLU A 399 12.59 -30.13 -17.49
N THR A 400 11.74 -31.14 -17.70
CA THR A 400 10.72 -31.60 -16.74
C THR A 400 11.30 -32.00 -15.38
N ALA A 401 12.47 -32.63 -15.34
CA ALA A 401 13.12 -32.98 -14.07
C ALA A 401 13.57 -31.75 -13.27
N THR A 402 14.08 -30.73 -13.95
CA THR A 402 14.47 -29.45 -13.33
C THR A 402 13.23 -28.69 -12.86
N ARG A 403 12.17 -28.65 -13.68
CA ARG A 403 10.87 -28.08 -13.31
C ARG A 403 10.32 -28.73 -12.05
N ASP A 404 10.24 -30.06 -12.01
CA ASP A 404 9.67 -30.79 -10.86
C ASP A 404 10.52 -30.59 -9.60
N LYS A 405 11.85 -30.51 -9.75
CA LYS A 405 12.75 -30.17 -8.64
C LYS A 405 12.49 -28.76 -8.10
N LEU A 406 12.32 -27.76 -8.97
CA LEU A 406 12.02 -26.39 -8.57
C LEU A 406 10.65 -26.30 -7.86
N VAL A 407 9.61 -26.97 -8.39
CA VAL A 407 8.29 -27.07 -7.74
C VAL A 407 8.41 -27.70 -6.36
N GLY A 408 9.16 -28.81 -6.23
CA GLY A 408 9.40 -29.44 -4.93
C GLY A 408 10.11 -28.53 -3.92
N LEU A 409 11.11 -27.76 -4.36
CA LEU A 409 11.79 -26.78 -3.50
C LEU A 409 10.83 -25.68 -3.01
N LEU A 410 9.94 -25.20 -3.88
CA LEU A 410 8.92 -24.22 -3.50
C LEU A 410 7.94 -24.80 -2.50
N GLN A 411 7.41 -26.01 -2.77
CA GLN A 411 6.52 -26.72 -1.86
C GLN A 411 7.18 -26.89 -0.49
N ASP A 412 8.34 -27.53 -0.41
CA ASP A 412 9.04 -27.81 0.85
C ASP A 412 9.22 -26.54 1.72
N ARG A 413 9.62 -25.42 1.10
CA ARG A 413 9.83 -24.16 1.83
C ARG A 413 8.51 -23.50 2.25
N LEU A 414 7.49 -23.50 1.39
CA LEU A 414 6.18 -22.96 1.74
C LEU A 414 5.54 -23.78 2.88
N GLU A 415 5.65 -25.10 2.82
CA GLU A 415 5.14 -26.01 3.86
C GLU A 415 5.84 -25.82 5.20
N GLU A 416 7.15 -25.55 5.22
CA GLU A 416 7.90 -25.16 6.41
C GLU A 416 7.30 -23.91 7.05
N TRP A 417 7.14 -22.82 6.29
CA TRP A 417 6.59 -21.56 6.80
C TRP A 417 5.11 -21.66 7.20
N PHE A 418 4.33 -22.47 6.47
CA PHE A 418 2.92 -22.69 6.72
C PHE A 418 2.65 -23.68 7.87
N THR A 419 3.69 -24.12 8.58
CA THR A 419 3.58 -25.01 9.74
C THR A 419 4.17 -24.35 11.00
N ALA A 420 3.29 -23.92 11.89
CA ALA A 420 3.64 -23.38 13.20
C ALA A 420 4.55 -24.29 14.07
N GLY A 421 5.38 -23.66 14.91
CA GLY A 421 6.29 -24.31 15.86
C GLY A 421 7.68 -24.68 15.30
N GLY A 422 7.97 -24.29 14.05
CA GLY A 422 9.26 -24.48 13.38
C GLY A 422 10.28 -23.37 13.67
N ALA A 423 11.40 -23.41 12.95
CA ALA A 423 12.38 -22.31 12.95
C ALA A 423 11.85 -21.07 12.23
N SER A 424 10.96 -21.29 11.26
CA SER A 424 10.14 -20.29 10.61
C SER A 424 8.67 -20.62 10.87
N GLU A 425 7.87 -19.61 11.21
CA GLU A 425 6.44 -19.78 11.40
C GLU A 425 5.68 -18.46 11.24
N PHE A 426 4.38 -18.56 10.95
CA PHE A 426 3.45 -17.44 11.10
C PHE A 426 2.76 -17.48 12.47
N SER A 427 2.64 -16.32 13.09
CA SER A 427 1.92 -16.11 14.34
C SER A 427 0.88 -15.01 14.19
N TYR A 428 -0.29 -15.20 14.77
CA TYR A 428 -1.39 -14.24 14.73
C TYR A 428 -1.39 -13.37 16.00
N ASP A 429 -1.38 -12.05 15.83
CA ASP A 429 -1.53 -11.07 16.89
C ASP A 429 -3.01 -10.69 17.02
N THR A 430 -3.63 -11.03 18.15
CA THR A 430 -5.06 -10.84 18.38
C THR A 430 -5.46 -9.40 18.67
N ASP A 431 -4.51 -8.57 19.13
CA ASP A 431 -4.75 -7.16 19.44
C ASP A 431 -4.77 -6.34 18.15
N TRP A 432 -3.80 -6.59 17.27
CA TRP A 432 -3.66 -5.92 15.97
C TRP A 432 -4.39 -6.61 14.82
N LYS A 433 -4.92 -7.81 15.05
CA LYS A 433 -5.64 -8.61 14.04
C LYS A 433 -4.79 -8.82 12.79
N THR A 434 -3.56 -9.30 12.98
CA THR A 434 -2.56 -9.44 11.91
C THR A 434 -1.74 -10.70 12.04
N LEU A 435 -1.28 -11.22 10.90
CA LEU A 435 -0.39 -12.36 10.80
C LEU A 435 1.05 -11.88 10.58
N THR A 436 1.95 -12.22 11.51
CA THR A 436 3.37 -11.87 11.43
C THR A 436 4.20 -13.15 11.25
N GLY A 437 5.05 -13.17 10.22
CA GLY A 437 6.01 -14.24 10.01
C GLY A 437 7.31 -14.01 10.79
N TYR A 438 7.80 -15.05 11.47
CA TYR A 438 9.07 -15.06 12.18
C TYR A 438 10.02 -16.11 11.57
N PRO A 439 11.33 -15.81 11.42
CA PRO A 439 12.01 -14.55 11.72
C PRO A 439 11.50 -13.36 10.89
N ALA A 440 11.28 -12.23 11.56
CA ALA A 440 10.84 -11.00 10.93
C ALA A 440 12.05 -10.15 10.51
N SER A 441 11.83 -9.25 9.55
CA SER A 441 12.82 -8.27 9.09
C SER A 441 12.13 -6.96 8.70
N TYR A 442 12.91 -5.87 8.60
CA TYR A 442 12.43 -4.55 8.13
C TYR A 442 11.23 -3.96 8.91
N GLY A 443 11.04 -4.39 10.16
CA GLY A 443 9.93 -3.93 11.01
C GLY A 443 8.58 -4.59 10.70
N SER A 444 8.54 -5.66 9.91
CA SER A 444 7.32 -6.47 9.70
C SER A 444 6.68 -6.98 10.99
N ASP A 445 7.43 -7.11 12.07
CA ASP A 445 6.89 -7.42 13.40
C ASP A 445 6.64 -6.16 14.25
N SER A 446 7.69 -5.38 14.52
CA SER A 446 7.64 -4.29 15.49
C SER A 446 6.89 -3.05 15.01
N GLU A 447 6.70 -2.92 13.70
CA GLU A 447 6.14 -1.75 13.03
C GLU A 447 5.00 -2.12 12.06
N LEU A 448 4.75 -3.42 11.84
CA LEU A 448 3.79 -3.97 10.88
C LEU A 448 4.05 -3.47 9.45
N ASN A 449 5.31 -3.29 9.10
CA ASN A 449 5.71 -2.84 7.78
C ASN A 449 5.62 -3.98 6.75
N ASP A 450 5.37 -3.62 5.50
CA ASP A 450 5.82 -4.40 4.33
C ASP A 450 5.24 -5.82 4.17
N HIS A 451 4.15 -6.16 4.88
CA HIS A 451 3.54 -7.49 4.75
C HIS A 451 3.18 -7.83 3.30
N HIS A 452 2.72 -6.86 2.50
CA HIS A 452 2.41 -7.06 1.09
C HIS A 452 3.66 -7.29 0.23
N PHE A 453 4.79 -6.63 0.53
CA PHE A 453 6.07 -6.93 -0.12
C PHE A 453 6.52 -8.36 0.22
N HIS A 454 6.57 -8.70 1.51
CA HIS A 454 7.05 -9.99 1.97
C HIS A 454 6.16 -11.13 1.47
N TYR A 455 4.86 -11.06 1.76
CA TYR A 455 3.92 -12.16 1.53
C TYR A 455 3.50 -12.24 0.05
N GLY A 456 3.62 -11.15 -0.71
CA GLY A 456 3.44 -11.15 -2.17
C GLY A 456 4.30 -12.21 -2.86
N TYR A 457 5.54 -12.41 -2.42
CA TYR A 457 6.40 -13.47 -2.95
C TYR A 457 5.91 -14.89 -2.60
N TYR A 458 5.34 -15.10 -1.41
CA TYR A 458 4.80 -16.40 -1.00
C TYR A 458 3.55 -16.73 -1.81
N VAL A 459 2.66 -15.75 -2.00
CA VAL A 459 1.47 -15.89 -2.84
C VAL A 459 1.87 -16.12 -4.30
N TYR A 460 2.88 -15.42 -4.81
CA TYR A 460 3.39 -15.63 -6.17
C TYR A 460 3.95 -17.05 -6.36
N ALA A 461 4.82 -17.50 -5.45
CA ALA A 461 5.35 -18.85 -5.49
C ALA A 461 4.25 -19.92 -5.40
N ALA A 462 3.27 -19.74 -4.51
CA ALA A 462 2.12 -20.63 -4.38
C ALA A 462 1.25 -20.63 -5.66
N ALA A 463 1.07 -19.48 -6.32
CA ALA A 463 0.36 -19.39 -7.59
C ALA A 463 1.08 -20.12 -8.73
N ILE A 464 2.42 -20.13 -8.74
CA ILE A 464 3.19 -20.95 -9.66
C ILE A 464 3.05 -22.43 -9.31
N VAL A 465 3.16 -22.85 -8.04
CA VAL A 465 2.95 -24.25 -7.63
C VAL A 465 1.55 -24.74 -8.05
N ALA A 466 0.51 -23.93 -7.83
CA ALA A 466 -0.88 -24.28 -8.15
C ALA A 466 -1.11 -24.59 -9.65
N GLN A 467 -0.29 -24.05 -10.56
CA GLN A 467 -0.35 -24.38 -11.98
C GLN A 467 0.03 -25.84 -12.28
N TYR A 468 0.89 -26.43 -11.45
CA TYR A 468 1.43 -27.78 -11.65
C TYR A 468 0.86 -28.80 -10.66
N ASP A 469 0.37 -28.36 -9.49
CA ASP A 469 -0.19 -29.20 -8.44
C ASP A 469 -1.44 -28.57 -7.81
N ALA A 470 -2.61 -28.92 -8.37
CA ALA A 470 -3.90 -28.45 -7.87
C ALA A 470 -4.32 -29.09 -6.54
N ASP A 471 -3.82 -30.29 -6.23
CA ASP A 471 -4.14 -30.97 -4.97
C ASP A 471 -3.40 -30.29 -3.80
N TRP A 472 -2.15 -29.86 -4.01
CA TRP A 472 -1.41 -29.04 -3.06
C TRP A 472 -2.11 -27.70 -2.77
N ALA A 473 -2.66 -27.06 -3.82
CA ALA A 473 -3.32 -25.76 -3.73
C ALA A 473 -4.74 -25.81 -3.14
N ALA A 474 -5.31 -26.99 -2.91
CA ALA A 474 -6.63 -27.11 -2.31
C ALA A 474 -6.68 -26.49 -0.90
N ASP A 475 -7.82 -25.90 -0.53
CA ASP A 475 -8.01 -25.28 0.80
C ASP A 475 -7.80 -26.27 1.95
N SER A 476 -8.12 -27.55 1.74
CA SER A 476 -7.86 -28.63 2.72
C SER A 476 -6.39 -29.01 2.87
N ALA A 477 -5.56 -28.62 1.90
CA ALA A 477 -4.10 -28.76 1.92
C ALA A 477 -3.48 -27.39 2.28
N TRP A 478 -2.71 -26.76 1.39
CA TRP A 478 -1.97 -25.54 1.71
C TRP A 478 -2.66 -24.26 1.24
N GLY A 479 -3.69 -24.35 0.41
CA GLY A 479 -4.44 -23.19 -0.09
C GLY A 479 -5.08 -22.34 1.01
N GLY A 480 -5.46 -22.96 2.14
CA GLY A 480 -5.99 -22.24 3.29
C GLY A 480 -4.96 -21.29 3.93
N MET A 481 -3.69 -21.71 4.02
CA MET A 481 -2.62 -20.84 4.55
C MET A 481 -2.29 -19.73 3.56
N VAL A 482 -2.24 -20.01 2.25
CA VAL A 482 -2.07 -18.98 1.22
C VAL A 482 -3.16 -17.91 1.34
N LYS A 483 -4.43 -18.32 1.45
CA LYS A 483 -5.56 -17.40 1.67
C LYS A 483 -5.48 -16.65 3.00
N THR A 484 -4.84 -17.21 4.02
CA THR A 484 -4.64 -16.53 5.31
C THR A 484 -3.61 -15.40 5.18
N LEU A 485 -2.52 -15.60 4.42
CA LEU A 485 -1.57 -14.53 4.09
C LEU A 485 -2.26 -13.43 3.24
N ILE A 486 -3.06 -13.82 2.26
CA ILE A 486 -3.83 -12.88 1.42
C ILE A 486 -4.80 -12.06 2.26
N ARG A 487 -5.51 -12.69 3.22
CA ARG A 487 -6.38 -11.97 4.15
C ARG A 487 -5.62 -10.99 5.04
N ASP A 488 -4.36 -11.26 5.38
CA ASP A 488 -3.58 -10.30 6.13
C ASP A 488 -3.19 -9.07 5.29
N THR A 489 -2.89 -9.22 4.01
CA THR A 489 -2.37 -8.11 3.17
C THR A 489 -3.44 -7.39 2.35
N ALA A 490 -4.37 -8.13 1.77
CA ALA A 490 -5.30 -7.69 0.74
C ALA A 490 -6.68 -8.36 0.92
N ASN A 491 -7.23 -8.31 2.12
CA ASN A 491 -8.55 -8.88 2.42
C ASN A 491 -9.66 -8.20 1.60
N PRO A 492 -10.40 -8.92 0.73
CA PRO A 492 -11.55 -8.33 0.02
C PRO A 492 -12.78 -8.15 0.93
N SER A 493 -12.82 -8.80 2.10
CA SER A 493 -14.01 -8.82 2.96
C SER A 493 -14.03 -7.66 3.96
N ARG A 494 -15.14 -6.93 3.99
CA ARG A 494 -15.46 -5.94 5.05
C ARG A 494 -16.16 -6.54 6.27
N THR A 495 -16.45 -7.84 6.24
CA THR A 495 -17.16 -8.56 7.31
C THR A 495 -16.28 -9.58 8.03
N ASP A 496 -15.02 -9.66 7.65
CA ASP A 496 -14.01 -10.45 8.34
C ASP A 496 -13.67 -9.80 9.68
N ASP A 497 -13.74 -10.57 10.77
CA ASP A 497 -13.42 -10.13 12.12
C ASP A 497 -11.95 -10.42 12.50
N ALA A 498 -11.20 -11.11 11.63
CA ALA A 498 -9.83 -11.51 11.87
C ALA A 498 -8.80 -10.61 11.16
N PHE A 499 -9.16 -9.90 10.09
CA PHE A 499 -8.24 -9.04 9.34
C PHE A 499 -8.96 -7.80 8.79
N PRO A 500 -8.31 -6.62 8.74
CA PRO A 500 -8.89 -5.43 8.15
C PRO A 500 -9.06 -5.58 6.64
N PHE A 501 -10.01 -4.85 6.08
CA PHE A 501 -10.20 -4.72 4.63
C PHE A 501 -8.94 -4.10 4.00
N LEU A 502 -8.40 -4.75 2.96
CA LEU A 502 -7.26 -4.31 2.16
C LEU A 502 -6.14 -3.61 2.94
N ARG A 503 -5.62 -4.24 4.02
CA ARG A 503 -4.67 -3.64 4.99
C ARG A 503 -3.74 -2.58 4.39
N GLY A 504 -2.93 -2.94 3.40
CA GLY A 504 -1.94 -2.04 2.83
C GLY A 504 -2.43 -1.16 1.68
N PHE A 505 -3.52 -1.51 1.01
CA PHE A 505 -3.93 -0.85 -0.24
C PHE A 505 -4.91 0.29 0.03
N ASP A 506 -4.46 1.51 -0.22
CA ASP A 506 -5.30 2.70 -0.13
C ASP A 506 -6.08 2.88 -1.43
N VAL A 507 -7.37 2.54 -1.37
CA VAL A 507 -8.23 2.52 -2.56
C VAL A 507 -8.43 3.90 -3.19
N TYR A 508 -8.25 4.99 -2.42
CA TYR A 508 -8.45 6.33 -2.95
C TYR A 508 -7.14 6.96 -3.40
N ALA A 509 -6.03 6.78 -2.67
CA ALA A 509 -4.70 7.17 -3.14
C ALA A 509 -4.24 6.32 -4.34
N GLY A 510 -4.82 5.13 -4.49
CA GLY A 510 -4.67 4.24 -5.63
C GLY A 510 -3.38 3.42 -5.60
N HIS A 511 -2.73 3.30 -4.45
CA HIS A 511 -1.50 2.54 -4.25
C HIS A 511 -1.40 2.05 -2.80
N SER A 512 -0.51 1.09 -2.54
CA SER A 512 -0.26 0.61 -1.18
C SER A 512 0.59 1.57 -0.34
N TRP A 513 0.53 1.41 0.99
CA TRP A 513 1.44 2.05 1.94
C TRP A 513 2.27 0.99 2.68
N ALA A 514 3.56 1.27 2.86
CA ALA A 514 4.54 0.38 3.46
C ALA A 514 4.50 0.38 4.98
N SER A 515 4.45 1.56 5.62
CA SER A 515 4.60 1.66 7.07
C SER A 515 3.32 1.37 7.82
N GLY A 516 3.34 0.41 8.75
CA GLY A 516 2.17 0.04 9.55
C GLY A 516 1.71 1.15 10.50
N HIS A 517 2.62 2.04 10.91
CA HIS A 517 2.35 3.05 11.94
C HIS A 517 2.24 4.49 11.42
N GLN A 518 2.67 4.78 10.17
CA GLN A 518 2.63 6.13 9.59
C GLN A 518 3.34 7.22 10.44
N GLY A 519 4.33 6.87 11.26
CA GLY A 519 4.88 7.76 12.30
C GLY A 519 5.89 8.77 11.79
N PHE A 520 5.57 9.53 10.74
CA PHE A 520 6.48 10.47 10.08
C PHE A 520 5.80 11.82 9.81
N ALA A 521 6.61 12.88 9.76
CA ALA A 521 6.13 14.22 9.40
C ALA A 521 5.59 14.28 7.96
N ALA A 522 6.12 13.44 7.06
CA ALA A 522 5.78 13.39 5.65
C ALA A 522 4.56 12.49 5.32
N GLY A 523 3.88 11.93 6.31
CA GLY A 523 2.77 11.00 6.07
C GLY A 523 3.21 9.54 6.08
N ASN A 524 2.44 8.66 5.42
CA ASN A 524 2.87 7.30 5.15
C ASN A 524 3.78 7.29 3.90
N ASN A 525 4.44 6.18 3.59
CA ASN A 525 5.32 6.05 2.44
C ASN A 525 5.19 4.69 1.75
N GLN A 526 5.61 4.63 0.49
CA GLN A 526 5.88 3.40 -0.23
C GLN A 526 7.15 3.61 -1.07
N GLU A 527 8.11 2.70 -0.92
CA GLU A 527 9.33 2.65 -1.73
C GLU A 527 9.10 1.76 -2.95
N SER A 528 9.17 0.43 -2.78
CA SER A 528 9.05 -0.54 -3.88
C SER A 528 7.60 -0.75 -4.31
N SER A 529 7.11 0.12 -5.18
CA SER A 529 5.79 -0.03 -5.78
C SER A 529 5.66 -1.31 -6.64
N SER A 530 6.77 -1.80 -7.19
CA SER A 530 6.86 -3.04 -7.94
C SER A 530 6.66 -4.29 -7.08
N GLU A 531 7.09 -4.29 -5.81
CA GLU A 531 6.78 -5.38 -4.88
C GLU A 531 5.28 -5.43 -4.51
N SER A 532 4.59 -4.28 -4.46
CA SER A 532 3.13 -4.24 -4.30
C SER A 532 2.40 -4.79 -5.54
N THR A 533 2.81 -4.36 -6.75
CA THR A 533 2.21 -4.89 -7.99
C THR A 533 2.51 -6.38 -8.21
N ASN A 534 3.60 -6.90 -7.65
CA ASN A 534 3.88 -8.33 -7.60
C ASN A 534 2.81 -9.10 -6.81
N LEU A 535 2.37 -8.61 -5.64
CA LEU A 535 1.23 -9.20 -4.93
C LEU A 535 -0.05 -9.13 -5.77
N SER A 536 -0.34 -7.97 -6.37
CA SER A 536 -1.54 -7.79 -7.21
C SER A 536 -1.58 -8.80 -8.37
N ALA A 537 -0.46 -8.99 -9.06
CA ALA A 537 -0.34 -10.01 -10.10
C ALA A 537 -0.42 -11.44 -9.56
N ALA A 538 0.16 -11.71 -8.39
CA ALA A 538 0.08 -13.00 -7.72
C ALA A 538 -1.38 -13.38 -7.38
N LEU A 539 -2.22 -12.43 -7.00
CA LEU A 539 -3.66 -12.65 -6.79
C LEU A 539 -4.38 -13.03 -8.09
N VAL A 540 -4.05 -12.39 -9.22
CA VAL A 540 -4.58 -12.75 -10.54
C VAL A 540 -4.18 -14.19 -10.90
N LEU A 541 -2.92 -14.55 -10.70
CA LEU A 541 -2.39 -15.88 -11.00
C LEU A 541 -2.98 -16.95 -10.06
N TRP A 542 -3.01 -16.70 -8.76
CA TRP A 542 -3.58 -17.61 -7.75
C TRP A 542 -5.07 -17.85 -8.02
N GLY A 543 -5.85 -16.79 -8.19
CA GLY A 543 -7.28 -16.90 -8.47
C GLY A 543 -7.57 -17.60 -9.80
N SER A 544 -6.74 -17.37 -10.82
CA SER A 544 -6.85 -18.09 -12.09
C SER A 544 -6.50 -19.59 -11.98
N ALA A 545 -5.46 -19.94 -11.22
CA ALA A 545 -5.04 -21.33 -11.01
C ALA A 545 -6.00 -22.13 -10.14
N THR A 546 -6.64 -21.47 -9.15
CA THR A 546 -7.54 -22.12 -8.17
C THR A 546 -9.03 -21.97 -8.50
N GLY A 547 -9.38 -21.15 -9.49
CA GLY A 547 -10.77 -20.86 -9.85
C GLY A 547 -11.46 -19.86 -8.91
N ASP A 548 -10.70 -19.12 -8.12
CA ASP A 548 -11.19 -18.06 -7.23
C ASP A 548 -11.31 -16.73 -7.99
N SER A 549 -12.51 -16.46 -8.52
CA SER A 549 -12.76 -15.24 -9.30
C SER A 549 -12.72 -13.97 -8.46
N GLU A 550 -13.02 -14.04 -7.16
CA GLU A 550 -13.02 -12.88 -6.27
C GLU A 550 -11.59 -12.36 -6.09
N LEU A 551 -10.66 -13.26 -5.74
CA LEU A 551 -9.23 -12.89 -5.62
C LEU A 551 -8.61 -12.49 -6.95
N ARG A 552 -9.01 -13.15 -8.04
CA ARG A 552 -8.55 -12.79 -9.39
C ARG A 552 -8.99 -11.37 -9.77
N ASP A 553 -10.26 -11.04 -9.56
CA ASP A 553 -10.81 -9.75 -9.94
C ASP A 553 -10.32 -8.63 -9.00
N LEU A 554 -10.10 -8.94 -7.72
CA LEU A 554 -9.34 -8.07 -6.81
C LEU A 554 -7.94 -7.78 -7.36
N GLY A 555 -7.14 -8.80 -7.66
CA GLY A 555 -5.80 -8.61 -8.21
C GLY A 555 -5.78 -7.77 -9.49
N SER A 556 -6.79 -7.94 -10.34
CA SER A 556 -6.96 -7.12 -11.56
C SER A 556 -7.25 -5.66 -11.23
N TYR A 557 -8.10 -5.40 -10.23
CA TYR A 557 -8.40 -4.05 -9.76
C TYR A 557 -7.19 -3.35 -9.15
N LEU A 558 -6.49 -4.03 -8.25
CA LEU A 558 -5.30 -3.50 -7.59
C LEU A 558 -4.21 -3.19 -8.63
N LEU A 559 -3.89 -4.12 -9.53
CA LEU A 559 -2.85 -3.93 -10.53
C LEU A 559 -3.15 -2.81 -11.53
N ALA A 560 -4.41 -2.69 -11.99
CA ALA A 560 -4.78 -1.63 -12.91
C ALA A 560 -4.70 -0.25 -12.26
N THR A 561 -5.19 -0.12 -11.02
CA THR A 561 -5.21 1.14 -10.28
C THR A 561 -3.81 1.56 -9.83
N GLU A 562 -3.04 0.63 -9.26
CA GLU A 562 -1.67 0.91 -8.81
C GLU A 562 -0.73 1.14 -9.98
N GLY A 563 -0.88 0.43 -11.10
CA GLY A 563 -0.09 0.69 -12.30
C GLY A 563 -0.24 2.12 -12.83
N GLU A 564 -1.45 2.68 -12.81
CA GLU A 564 -1.67 4.10 -13.15
C GLU A 564 -1.06 5.03 -12.10
N SER A 565 -1.25 4.74 -10.81
CA SER A 565 -0.64 5.55 -9.74
C SER A 565 0.89 5.54 -9.80
N ILE A 566 1.52 4.42 -10.13
CA ILE A 566 2.97 4.30 -10.35
C ILE A 566 3.40 5.18 -11.52
N ALA A 567 2.70 5.08 -12.66
CA ALA A 567 2.99 5.90 -13.83
C ALA A 567 2.94 7.40 -13.49
N GLN A 568 1.96 7.84 -12.71
CA GLN A 568 1.78 9.25 -12.38
C GLN A 568 2.67 9.74 -11.23
N TYR A 569 2.90 8.92 -10.19
CA TYR A 569 3.47 9.39 -8.92
C TYR A 569 4.91 8.93 -8.67
N TRP A 570 5.37 7.88 -9.35
CA TRP A 570 6.76 7.43 -9.30
C TRP A 570 7.57 7.84 -10.54
N PHE A 571 6.94 7.83 -11.72
CA PHE A 571 7.63 8.08 -13.00
C PHE A 571 7.21 9.37 -13.69
N ASP A 572 6.29 10.14 -13.09
CA ASP A 572 5.67 11.35 -13.64
C ASP A 572 5.50 11.25 -15.16
N ALA A 573 4.78 10.20 -15.59
CA ALA A 573 4.82 9.73 -16.98
C ALA A 573 4.44 10.83 -17.98
N ASP A 574 3.55 11.73 -17.58
CA ASP A 574 3.07 12.86 -18.38
C ASP A 574 3.79 14.18 -18.08
N GLU A 575 4.71 14.22 -17.11
CA GLU A 575 5.44 15.42 -16.64
C GLU A 575 4.50 16.51 -16.08
N GLU A 576 3.54 16.10 -15.25
CA GLU A 576 2.43 16.94 -14.75
C GLU A 576 2.26 16.88 -13.21
N VAL A 577 3.09 16.09 -12.51
CA VAL A 577 3.00 15.88 -11.06
C VAL A 577 4.17 16.53 -10.32
N PHE A 578 5.40 16.35 -10.78
CA PHE A 578 6.57 16.82 -10.04
C PHE A 578 6.76 18.33 -10.16
N PRO A 579 7.19 19.02 -9.09
CA PRO A 579 7.55 20.43 -9.16
C PRO A 579 8.70 20.66 -10.13
N GLY A 580 8.61 21.72 -10.95
CA GLY A 580 9.62 22.00 -11.97
C GLY A 580 11.04 22.30 -11.43
N ASP A 581 11.17 22.62 -10.13
CA ASP A 581 12.45 22.83 -9.46
C ASP A 581 12.97 21.59 -8.71
N PHE A 582 12.25 20.48 -8.70
CA PHE A 582 12.68 19.21 -8.10
C PHE A 582 13.89 18.60 -8.83
N GLY A 583 13.94 18.75 -10.15
CA GLY A 583 15.11 18.38 -10.96
C GLY A 583 15.30 16.88 -11.22
N HIS A 584 14.32 16.06 -10.85
CA HIS A 584 14.28 14.62 -11.13
C HIS A 584 13.02 14.23 -11.91
N ASP A 585 13.14 13.23 -12.78
CA ASP A 585 12.05 12.68 -13.60
C ASP A 585 11.40 11.45 -12.94
N THR A 586 11.95 10.97 -11.82
CA THR A 586 11.44 9.84 -11.05
C THR A 586 11.65 10.03 -9.54
N VAL A 587 10.95 9.25 -8.73
CA VAL A 587 11.22 9.12 -7.29
C VAL A 587 11.38 7.65 -6.92
N GLY A 588 12.28 7.37 -5.96
CA GLY A 588 12.40 6.05 -5.37
C GLY A 588 11.32 5.79 -4.31
N MET A 589 10.80 6.84 -3.69
CA MET A 589 9.78 6.76 -2.65
C MET A 589 8.70 7.81 -2.83
N VAL A 590 7.44 7.39 -2.66
CA VAL A 590 6.31 8.30 -2.55
C VAL A 590 5.87 8.39 -1.09
N TRP A 591 5.64 9.62 -0.64
CA TRP A 591 5.18 9.97 0.70
C TRP A 591 3.82 10.64 0.64
N GLY A 592 3.07 10.66 1.75
CA GLY A 592 1.85 11.45 1.87
C GLY A 592 2.06 12.92 1.44
N SER A 593 3.20 13.52 1.81
CA SER A 593 3.53 14.91 1.49
C SER A 593 4.11 15.15 0.09
N GLY A 594 4.54 14.12 -0.65
CA GLY A 594 5.30 14.31 -1.89
C GLY A 594 6.08 13.09 -2.32
N GLY A 595 7.30 13.29 -2.81
CA GLY A 595 8.14 12.23 -3.35
C GLY A 595 9.62 12.50 -3.13
N ALA A 596 10.41 11.42 -3.05
CA ALA A 596 11.83 11.47 -2.78
C ALA A 596 12.65 10.58 -3.73
N TYR A 597 13.68 11.17 -4.33
CA TYR A 597 14.76 10.52 -5.07
C TYR A 597 15.76 9.88 -4.10
N SER A 598 15.30 8.84 -3.40
CA SER A 598 16.04 8.14 -2.35
C SER A 598 15.58 6.69 -2.20
N THR A 599 16.35 5.91 -1.46
CA THR A 599 15.91 4.63 -0.88
C THR A 599 16.11 4.63 0.64
N TRP A 600 15.63 3.61 1.32
CA TRP A 600 15.84 3.41 2.76
C TRP A 600 17.30 3.08 3.15
N TRP A 601 18.16 2.66 2.22
CA TRP A 601 19.52 2.19 2.55
C TRP A 601 20.65 2.82 1.75
N THR A 602 20.39 3.39 0.57
CA THR A 602 21.42 3.90 -0.34
C THR A 602 20.99 5.14 -1.10
N ALA A 603 21.98 5.90 -1.58
CA ALA A 603 21.77 6.99 -2.54
C ALA A 603 22.22 6.62 -3.96
N ASN A 604 22.58 5.35 -4.20
CA ASN A 604 22.97 4.82 -5.50
C ASN A 604 21.82 5.01 -6.51
N PRO A 605 22.02 5.73 -7.64
CA PRO A 605 21.01 5.93 -8.67
C PRO A 605 20.45 4.63 -9.25
N GLU A 606 21.27 3.61 -9.43
CA GLU A 606 20.86 2.31 -9.99
C GLU A 606 19.81 1.65 -9.09
N GLU A 607 20.01 1.71 -7.78
CA GLU A 607 19.11 1.13 -6.78
C GLU A 607 17.86 2.00 -6.58
N ILE A 608 17.97 3.34 -6.61
CA ILE A 608 16.82 4.26 -6.57
C ILE A 608 15.86 4.01 -7.73
N HIS A 609 16.39 3.75 -8.92
CA HIS A 609 15.58 3.48 -10.09
C HIS A 609 15.09 2.02 -10.11
N GLY A 610 15.98 1.07 -9.82
CA GLY A 610 15.69 -0.37 -9.88
C GLY A 610 14.70 -0.86 -8.83
N ILE A 611 14.60 -0.19 -7.66
CA ILE A 611 13.70 -0.60 -6.58
C ILE A 611 12.22 -0.52 -6.96
N ASN A 612 11.86 0.31 -7.94
CA ASN A 612 10.50 0.43 -8.49
C ASN A 612 10.27 -0.42 -9.74
N VAL A 613 11.22 -1.29 -10.07
CA VAL A 613 11.14 -2.24 -11.18
C VAL A 613 11.12 -3.67 -10.64
N LEU A 614 11.98 -3.99 -9.67
CA LEU A 614 12.14 -5.33 -9.12
C LEU A 614 10.97 -5.71 -8.20
N PRO A 615 10.56 -6.99 -8.12
CA PRO A 615 11.01 -8.09 -8.97
C PRO A 615 10.42 -7.96 -10.39
N VAL A 616 11.23 -8.23 -11.41
CA VAL A 616 10.73 -8.26 -12.77
C VAL A 616 9.97 -9.55 -13.00
N THR A 617 8.67 -9.45 -13.26
CA THR A 617 7.84 -10.62 -13.56
C THR A 617 6.90 -10.34 -14.73
N ALA A 618 6.54 -11.41 -15.46
CA ALA A 618 5.55 -11.31 -16.53
C ALA A 618 4.13 -11.03 -16.01
N GLY A 619 3.92 -11.13 -14.68
CA GLY A 619 2.68 -10.78 -14.03
C GLY A 619 2.64 -9.32 -13.55
N GLY A 620 3.69 -8.88 -12.86
CA GLY A 620 3.74 -7.57 -12.19
C GLY A 620 4.27 -6.44 -13.06
N SER A 621 5.17 -6.69 -14.02
CA SER A 621 5.96 -5.60 -14.63
C SER A 621 5.48 -5.14 -16.00
N LEU A 622 4.63 -5.92 -16.69
CA LEU A 622 4.24 -5.61 -18.08
C LEU A 622 3.36 -4.35 -18.21
N HIS A 623 2.72 -3.90 -17.13
CA HIS A 623 1.92 -2.67 -17.10
C HIS A 623 2.79 -1.42 -17.41
N LEU A 624 4.05 -1.42 -16.99
CA LEU A 624 5.01 -0.33 -17.22
C LEU A 624 5.24 -0.06 -18.73
N GLY A 625 5.07 -1.08 -19.57
CA GLY A 625 5.19 -0.95 -21.03
C GLY A 625 4.18 0.01 -21.67
N GLY A 626 3.19 0.51 -20.92
CA GLY A 626 2.28 1.57 -21.35
C GLY A 626 2.92 2.95 -21.45
N HIS A 627 4.01 3.19 -20.72
CA HIS A 627 4.64 4.51 -20.55
C HIS A 627 6.10 4.51 -21.01
N LYS A 628 6.33 4.09 -22.27
CA LYS A 628 7.68 3.87 -22.83
C LYS A 628 8.58 5.10 -22.79
N ASP A 629 8.01 6.30 -22.93
CA ASP A 629 8.79 7.54 -22.87
C ASP A 629 9.26 7.84 -21.45
N ALA A 630 8.44 7.53 -20.43
CA ALA A 630 8.84 7.63 -19.03
C ALA A 630 9.98 6.66 -18.69
N ILE A 631 9.94 5.41 -19.18
CA ILE A 631 11.04 4.44 -19.03
C ILE A 631 12.34 5.00 -19.64
N ARG A 632 12.27 5.59 -20.84
CA ARG A 632 13.46 6.18 -21.50
C ARG A 632 14.01 7.36 -20.72
N ARG A 633 13.16 8.26 -20.20
CA ARG A 633 13.59 9.36 -19.32
C ARG A 633 14.24 8.84 -18.05
N ASN A 634 13.61 7.86 -17.40
CA ASN A 634 14.12 7.23 -16.19
C ASN A 634 15.51 6.61 -16.40
N ILE A 635 15.71 5.80 -17.45
CA ILE A 635 17.04 5.23 -17.77
C ILE A 635 18.07 6.32 -18.08
N ALA A 636 17.69 7.36 -18.83
CA ALA A 636 18.59 8.46 -19.16
C ALA A 636 18.98 9.29 -17.93
N GLU A 637 18.07 9.49 -16.98
CA GLU A 637 18.36 10.09 -15.68
C GLU A 637 19.27 9.19 -14.84
N MET A 638 18.99 7.90 -14.73
CA MET A 638 19.83 6.96 -13.99
C MET A 638 21.27 7.00 -14.51
N GLU A 639 21.48 6.91 -15.83
CA GLU A 639 22.82 6.96 -16.43
C GLU A 639 23.52 8.31 -16.18
N ARG A 640 22.76 9.42 -16.16
CA ARG A 640 23.28 10.76 -15.86
C ARG A 640 23.75 10.87 -14.41
N GLU A 641 22.91 10.46 -13.46
CA GLU A 641 23.22 10.52 -12.02
C GLU A 641 24.31 9.50 -11.62
N ASN A 642 24.37 8.36 -12.31
CA ASN A 642 25.41 7.35 -12.10
C ASN A 642 26.76 7.74 -12.76
N GLY A 643 26.76 8.70 -13.68
CA GLY A 643 27.94 9.11 -14.45
C GLY A 643 28.32 8.13 -15.58
N GLY A 644 27.39 7.26 -15.98
CA GLY A 644 27.57 6.26 -17.02
C GLY A 644 26.52 5.14 -16.95
N PRO A 645 26.65 4.12 -17.82
CA PRO A 645 25.78 2.94 -17.81
C PRO A 645 25.82 2.19 -16.48
N ALA A 646 24.80 1.36 -16.24
CA ALA A 646 24.69 0.57 -15.03
C ALA A 646 25.89 -0.41 -14.82
N GLU A 647 26.40 -0.44 -13.60
CA GLU A 647 27.36 -1.40 -13.07
C GLU A 647 26.73 -2.39 -12.07
N GLU A 648 25.78 -1.95 -11.23
CA GLU A 648 25.00 -2.74 -10.29
C GLU A 648 23.57 -2.97 -10.82
N TRP A 649 22.92 -4.07 -10.39
CA TRP A 649 21.55 -4.44 -10.81
C TRP A 649 21.29 -4.32 -12.33
N ARG A 650 22.31 -4.67 -13.11
CA ARG A 650 22.29 -4.51 -14.57
C ARG A 650 21.13 -5.28 -15.19
N ASP A 651 20.86 -6.47 -14.69
CA ASP A 651 19.71 -7.29 -15.06
C ASP A 651 18.39 -6.54 -14.92
N ILE A 652 18.11 -6.00 -13.73
CA ILE A 652 16.87 -5.26 -13.46
C ILE A 652 16.72 -4.08 -14.44
N LEU A 653 17.80 -3.32 -14.65
CA LEU A 653 17.78 -2.14 -15.51
C LEU A 653 17.69 -2.49 -17.01
N TRP A 654 18.32 -3.60 -17.44
CA TRP A 654 18.14 -4.11 -18.81
C TRP A 654 16.71 -4.60 -19.03
N GLU A 655 16.16 -5.33 -18.08
CA GLU A 655 14.78 -5.83 -18.14
C GLU A 655 13.78 -4.68 -18.16
N PHE A 656 13.99 -3.63 -17.36
CA PHE A 656 13.19 -2.41 -17.40
C PHE A 656 13.27 -1.70 -18.75
N GLU A 657 14.48 -1.45 -19.25
CA GLU A 657 14.69 -0.81 -20.54
C GLU A 657 14.01 -1.59 -21.68
N SER A 658 14.00 -2.92 -21.60
CA SER A 658 13.37 -3.78 -22.60
C SER A 658 11.85 -3.64 -22.71
N LEU A 659 11.18 -3.09 -21.69
CA LEU A 659 9.75 -2.77 -21.76
C LEU A 659 9.46 -1.57 -22.69
N ALA A 660 10.47 -0.75 -22.98
CA ALA A 660 10.39 0.39 -23.90
C ALA A 660 11.18 0.19 -25.20
N ASP A 661 12.36 -0.41 -25.12
CA ASP A 661 13.28 -0.70 -26.23
C ASP A 661 13.99 -2.05 -26.05
N PRO A 662 13.32 -3.16 -26.42
CA PRO A 662 13.88 -4.50 -26.28
C PRO A 662 15.21 -4.69 -27.00
N GLY A 663 15.38 -4.06 -28.18
CA GLY A 663 16.59 -4.20 -28.98
C GLY A 663 17.79 -3.51 -28.33
N ALA A 664 17.61 -2.31 -27.78
CA ALA A 664 18.66 -1.60 -27.05
C ALA A 664 19.08 -2.37 -25.79
N ALA A 665 18.12 -2.80 -24.98
CA ALA A 665 18.38 -3.59 -23.78
C ALA A 665 19.12 -4.89 -24.08
N LYS A 666 18.67 -5.63 -25.11
CA LYS A 666 19.32 -6.88 -25.54
C LYS A 666 20.75 -6.64 -26.02
N ALA A 667 21.00 -5.55 -26.75
CA ALA A 667 22.34 -5.20 -27.20
C ALA A 667 23.28 -4.84 -26.02
N LYS A 668 22.78 -4.11 -25.01
CA LYS A 668 23.54 -3.83 -23.77
C LYS A 668 23.86 -5.12 -23.01
N TRP A 669 22.88 -6.02 -22.87
CA TRP A 669 23.12 -7.34 -22.28
C TRP A 669 24.13 -8.15 -23.08
N ASP A 670 24.03 -8.22 -24.41
CA ASP A 670 24.99 -8.96 -25.26
C ASP A 670 26.44 -8.46 -25.08
N ALA A 671 26.61 -7.14 -24.91
CA ALA A 671 27.90 -6.53 -24.64
C ALA A 671 28.38 -6.70 -23.19
N GLY A 672 27.45 -6.80 -22.23
CA GLY A 672 27.72 -6.64 -20.79
C GLY A 672 27.44 -7.86 -19.90
N ASN A 673 26.91 -8.97 -20.44
CA ASN A 673 26.51 -10.14 -19.64
C ASN A 673 27.68 -10.98 -19.11
N ALA A 674 28.91 -10.68 -19.52
CA ALA A 674 30.08 -11.41 -19.05
C ALA A 674 30.39 -11.06 -17.59
N GLY A 675 30.12 -12.00 -16.67
CA GLY A 675 30.54 -11.89 -15.28
C GLY A 675 29.75 -10.90 -14.43
N TYR A 676 28.55 -10.47 -14.87
CA TYR A 676 27.64 -9.73 -13.98
C TYR A 676 27.09 -10.66 -12.89
N THR A 677 26.81 -10.07 -11.73
CA THR A 677 26.14 -10.74 -10.62
C THR A 677 24.67 -10.33 -10.65
N PRO A 678 23.73 -11.29 -10.74
CA PRO A 678 22.32 -10.94 -10.69
C PRO A 678 21.93 -10.26 -9.37
N GLU A 679 20.89 -9.43 -9.40
CA GLU A 679 20.19 -9.01 -8.17
C GLU A 679 19.77 -10.26 -7.38
N ALA A 680 19.70 -10.19 -6.06
CA ALA A 680 19.55 -11.38 -5.22
C ALA A 680 18.24 -12.16 -5.45
N GLY A 681 17.17 -11.46 -5.84
CA GLY A 681 15.89 -12.02 -6.26
C GLY A 681 15.83 -12.43 -7.73
N GLU A 682 16.91 -12.24 -8.49
CA GLU A 682 16.96 -12.42 -9.94
C GLU A 682 17.94 -13.54 -10.35
N SER A 683 17.90 -13.95 -11.62
CA SER A 683 18.77 -14.99 -12.16
C SER A 683 19.17 -14.75 -13.61
N LYS A 684 20.35 -15.24 -14.00
CA LYS A 684 20.77 -15.22 -15.41
C LYS A 684 19.80 -15.95 -16.33
N ALA A 685 19.14 -17.00 -15.84
CA ALA A 685 18.15 -17.75 -16.62
C ALA A 685 16.95 -16.87 -16.98
N HIS A 686 16.39 -16.18 -15.98
CA HIS A 686 15.26 -15.29 -16.19
C HIS A 686 15.65 -14.06 -17.02
N THR A 687 16.73 -13.34 -16.69
CA THR A 687 17.21 -12.20 -17.50
C THR A 687 17.51 -12.56 -18.94
N TYR A 688 18.18 -13.70 -19.18
CA TYR A 688 18.45 -14.16 -20.54
C TYR A 688 17.16 -14.43 -21.30
N HIS A 689 16.23 -15.16 -20.67
CA HIS A 689 14.95 -15.51 -21.27
C HIS A 689 14.10 -14.27 -21.56
N TRP A 690 14.01 -13.35 -20.59
CA TRP A 690 13.25 -12.12 -20.67
C TRP A 690 13.68 -11.25 -21.85
N LEU A 691 14.97 -10.90 -21.88
CA LEU A 691 15.53 -10.01 -22.91
C LEU A 691 15.48 -10.64 -24.30
N THR A 692 15.76 -11.94 -24.42
CA THR A 692 15.70 -12.64 -25.71
C THR A 692 14.27 -12.76 -26.23
N THR A 693 13.32 -12.97 -25.33
CA THR A 693 11.89 -13.05 -25.68
C THR A 693 11.35 -11.70 -26.11
N LEU A 694 11.56 -10.64 -25.33
CA LEU A 694 11.09 -9.30 -25.72
C LEU A 694 11.82 -8.75 -26.95
N ASP A 695 13.10 -9.08 -27.16
CA ASP A 695 13.77 -8.73 -28.42
C ASP A 695 13.07 -9.39 -29.61
N THR A 696 12.51 -10.59 -29.47
CA THR A 696 11.78 -11.25 -30.56
C THR A 696 10.36 -10.74 -30.72
N LEU A 697 9.60 -10.63 -29.62
CA LEU A 697 8.18 -10.30 -29.65
C LEU A 697 7.91 -8.79 -29.74
N GLY A 698 8.89 -7.99 -29.32
CA GLY A 698 8.75 -6.56 -29.13
C GLY A 698 8.30 -6.18 -27.72
N ALA A 699 8.22 -4.87 -27.48
CA ALA A 699 7.78 -4.32 -26.21
C ALA A 699 6.29 -4.62 -25.96
N PRO A 700 5.84 -4.73 -24.71
CA PRO A 700 4.43 -4.87 -24.38
C PRO A 700 3.56 -3.76 -25.00
N ALA A 701 2.32 -4.11 -25.30
CA ALA A 701 1.31 -3.24 -25.87
C ALA A 701 0.02 -3.30 -25.02
N PRO A 702 0.05 -2.81 -23.77
CA PRO A 702 -1.08 -2.92 -22.82
C PRO A 702 -2.33 -2.15 -23.25
N SER A 703 -2.27 -1.36 -24.33
CA SER A 703 -3.42 -0.71 -24.92
C SER A 703 -4.41 -1.69 -25.59
N ILE A 704 -4.00 -2.93 -25.83
CA ILE A 704 -4.83 -4.02 -26.34
C ILE A 704 -5.02 -5.03 -25.21
N THR A 705 -6.27 -5.21 -24.78
CA THR A 705 -6.63 -6.10 -23.67
C THR A 705 -7.34 -7.34 -24.21
N ALA A 706 -7.67 -8.30 -23.33
CA ALA A 706 -8.46 -9.46 -23.70
C ALA A 706 -9.53 -9.78 -22.67
N ASP A 707 -10.49 -10.62 -23.05
CA ASP A 707 -11.52 -11.17 -22.16
C ASP A 707 -10.99 -12.23 -21.18
N HIS A 708 -9.70 -12.58 -21.27
CA HIS A 708 -9.02 -13.49 -20.36
C HIS A 708 -7.99 -12.77 -19.47
N PRO A 709 -8.03 -12.97 -18.14
CA PRO A 709 -7.21 -12.26 -17.14
C PRO A 709 -5.70 -12.46 -17.32
N THR A 710 -5.29 -13.65 -17.76
CA THR A 710 -3.87 -13.97 -18.00
C THR A 710 -3.53 -13.94 -19.47
N SER A 711 -3.43 -12.71 -20.00
CA SER A 711 -3.13 -12.42 -21.39
C SER A 711 -2.22 -11.18 -21.52
N ALA A 712 -1.49 -11.11 -22.63
CA ALA A 712 -0.67 -9.95 -22.99
C ALA A 712 -0.54 -9.83 -24.50
N VAL A 713 -0.24 -8.62 -24.97
CA VAL A 713 0.10 -8.36 -26.37
C VAL A 713 1.46 -7.69 -26.43
N PHE A 714 2.28 -8.09 -27.41
CA PHE A 714 3.60 -7.54 -27.70
C PHE A 714 3.61 -6.98 -29.12
N SER A 715 4.42 -5.95 -29.37
CA SER A 715 4.50 -5.31 -30.69
C SER A 715 5.93 -5.02 -31.10
N LYS A 716 6.33 -5.55 -32.25
CA LYS A 716 7.63 -5.27 -32.91
C LYS A 716 7.40 -4.87 -34.36
N ASP A 717 7.92 -3.70 -34.75
CA ASP A 717 7.87 -3.20 -36.14
C ASP A 717 6.46 -3.24 -36.78
N GLY A 718 5.43 -2.98 -35.98
CA GLY A 718 4.02 -3.01 -36.40
C GLY A 718 3.36 -4.40 -36.41
N THR A 719 4.13 -5.47 -36.17
CA THR A 719 3.62 -6.85 -36.01
C THR A 719 3.22 -7.08 -34.57
N ARG A 720 2.01 -7.62 -34.34
CA ARG A 720 1.50 -7.94 -33.00
C ARG A 720 1.60 -9.43 -32.72
N THR A 721 2.10 -9.76 -31.52
CA THR A 721 2.05 -11.12 -30.98
C THR A 721 1.13 -11.13 -29.76
N TYR A 722 0.11 -11.97 -29.83
CA TYR A 722 -0.88 -12.17 -28.78
C TYR A 722 -0.47 -13.39 -27.97
N ALA A 723 -0.50 -13.28 -26.65
CA ALA A 723 -0.16 -14.37 -25.74
C ALA A 723 -1.26 -14.52 -24.68
N ALA A 724 -1.59 -15.76 -24.34
CA ALA A 724 -2.47 -16.05 -23.23
C ALA A 724 -2.13 -17.39 -22.58
N HIS A 725 -2.37 -17.49 -21.28
CA HIS A 725 -2.21 -18.71 -20.50
C HIS A 725 -3.57 -19.24 -20.05
N ASN A 726 -3.80 -20.54 -20.22
CA ASN A 726 -5.00 -21.25 -19.82
C ASN A 726 -4.70 -22.20 -18.64
N HIS A 727 -5.20 -21.86 -17.45
CA HIS A 727 -5.09 -22.68 -16.25
C HIS A 727 -6.07 -23.88 -16.25
N GLY A 728 -7.11 -23.81 -17.07
CA GLY A 728 -8.18 -24.80 -17.15
C GLY A 728 -7.77 -26.12 -17.80
N SER A 729 -8.61 -27.14 -17.59
CA SER A 729 -8.44 -28.48 -18.15
C SER A 729 -8.95 -28.64 -19.58
N ASP A 730 -9.67 -27.65 -20.10
CA ASP A 730 -10.22 -27.64 -21.45
C ASP A 730 -9.61 -26.49 -22.27
N PRO A 731 -9.43 -26.66 -23.60
CA PRO A 731 -9.03 -25.54 -24.46
C PRO A 731 -10.02 -24.37 -24.38
N LEU A 732 -9.50 -23.14 -24.45
CA LEU A 732 -10.32 -21.93 -24.47
C LEU A 732 -9.95 -21.02 -25.65
N THR A 733 -10.88 -20.15 -26.05
CA THR A 733 -10.62 -19.08 -27.02
C THR A 733 -10.57 -17.76 -26.26
N VAL A 734 -9.47 -17.02 -26.40
CA VAL A 734 -9.30 -15.65 -25.89
C VAL A 734 -9.58 -14.67 -27.00
N THR A 735 -10.44 -13.69 -26.75
CA THR A 735 -10.75 -12.61 -27.68
C THR A 735 -10.10 -11.31 -27.20
N PHE A 736 -9.27 -10.73 -28.07
CA PHE A 736 -8.59 -9.47 -27.81
C PHE A 736 -9.43 -8.27 -28.26
N SER A 737 -9.20 -7.10 -27.66
CA SER A 737 -9.98 -5.88 -27.87
C SER A 737 -9.93 -5.34 -29.30
N ASP A 738 -8.95 -5.77 -30.11
CA ASP A 738 -8.85 -5.45 -31.54
C ASP A 738 -9.47 -6.51 -32.47
N GLY A 739 -10.11 -7.54 -31.89
CA GLY A 739 -10.83 -8.59 -32.61
C GLY A 739 -10.00 -9.82 -32.94
N HIS A 740 -8.72 -9.89 -32.56
CA HIS A 740 -7.94 -11.12 -32.69
C HIS A 740 -8.48 -12.21 -31.76
N GLU A 741 -8.50 -13.46 -32.23
CA GLU A 741 -8.90 -14.63 -31.44
C GLU A 741 -7.72 -15.61 -31.35
N LEU A 742 -7.41 -16.06 -30.14
CA LEU A 742 -6.35 -17.03 -29.88
C LEU A 742 -6.95 -18.27 -29.18
N THR A 743 -6.79 -19.44 -29.79
CA THR A 743 -7.11 -20.71 -29.13
C THR A 743 -5.94 -21.17 -28.27
N VAL A 744 -6.17 -21.33 -26.97
CA VAL A 744 -5.17 -21.72 -25.98
C VAL A 744 -5.49 -23.13 -25.46
N PRO A 745 -4.62 -24.13 -25.69
CA PRO A 745 -4.81 -25.47 -25.16
C PRO A 745 -4.88 -25.48 -23.62
N ALA A 746 -5.49 -26.54 -23.07
CA ALA A 746 -5.55 -26.74 -21.62
C ALA A 746 -4.15 -26.72 -20.97
N ARG A 747 -4.04 -26.09 -19.79
CA ARG A 747 -2.82 -26.03 -18.97
C ARG A 747 -1.58 -25.60 -19.75
N SER A 748 -1.69 -24.56 -20.56
CA SER A 748 -0.61 -24.11 -21.42
C SER A 748 -0.65 -22.62 -21.72
N THR A 749 0.50 -22.08 -22.13
CA THR A 749 0.60 -20.77 -22.77
C THR A 749 0.64 -20.95 -24.28
N ALA A 750 -0.15 -20.16 -25.01
CA ALA A 750 -0.11 -20.11 -26.48
C ALA A 750 0.23 -18.70 -26.96
N THR A 751 0.79 -18.62 -28.17
CA THR A 751 1.01 -17.37 -28.89
C THR A 751 0.39 -17.42 -30.29
N GLY A 752 0.01 -16.26 -30.79
CA GLY A 752 -0.44 -16.07 -32.18
C GLY A 752 0.07 -14.74 -32.73
N THR A 753 0.44 -14.72 -34.00
CA THR A 753 0.82 -13.48 -34.71
C THR A 753 -0.37 -13.00 -35.53
N GLY A 754 -0.69 -11.71 -35.45
CA GLY A 754 -1.78 -11.10 -36.23
C GLY A 754 -1.34 -10.02 -37.18
#